data_AF-A0AAE1B0R1-F1
#
_entry.id   AF-A0AAE1B0R1-F1
#
_cell.length_a   1.000
_cell.length_b   1.000
_cell.length_c   1.000
_cell.angle_alpha   90.00
_cell.angle_beta   90.00
_cell.angle_gamma   90.00
#
_symmetry.space_group_name_H-M   'P 1'
#
loop_
_entity.id
_entity.type
_entity.pdbx_description
1 polymer ?
#
loop_
_entity_poly.entity_id
_entity_poly.type
_entity_poly.pdbx_seq_one_letter_code
_entity_poly.pdbx_strand_id
1 'polypeptide(L)'
;MLGLVLFYMTFSYLVSLAIAQNVNTTVQKYSCVELRTIGQVFQVTPPLDVLASNDFRERTPHFRIGCINTQSCCNKTEMISNQLIERDIDILCITETWLHEQGDDHILAMLRPPGYEIKSFPRIDQRGGGVAFIYRLSSFTIRTSEWSLTTDKTFEIATCSFQTSHNKLTIVCIYRPSSCKLRKTSTNGEETFFTEFNDLVCSLRQRGHPFVITGDLNIHVDIPTDLFTVLFQSILDQHELVQHVTVPTHKNGHTLDLIITTKEHSFLVDLEVIDKSISDHFLLRADIDTLKPKKLQHAVQSRDIKRLDKAAFLSDAASSLSLSTISAECLVSTLQDTLDKHAPVVTRTISVRPVALWYTLDIKEAKRKCRQTERRWRKSGLQVHRDILAHQRNIINSLIRSHKKAYFTKKLEEVKTTKELFQTTDHLMGHQTSSSLPPGEDKELCNQFLLTFNNKIDNIRTFLGNDTPLPDEHEPSTGNTMTEFCYVTEEEITKYVKASSPKTCDLDPIPTSLLKEYTMELVPYVTKIINQSLASGVVPHIFKRAIVTPLLKKPGLDETDLKNFRPVSNLNFLSKILEKVVLVQVLKHVKSNGFDEVLRSAYKMHHSTETALLKVTSDILDLVDDKNLCLLVLLDLTAAFDTIDHEILLNRLKKSFLVSGTLRARQDQSKDLEAPVPQFTGCPPDGKYLAAPDIKLSGTIFVKALLCTTIFILMD
;
A
#
# COMPACT_ATOMS: atom_id res chain seq x y z
N MET A 1 -2.74 -25.28 17.50
CA MET A 1 -3.40 -23.97 17.68
C MET A 1 -3.93 -23.74 19.09
N LEU A 2 -4.59 -24.69 19.77
CA LEU A 2 -5.03 -24.48 21.17
C LEU A 2 -3.90 -24.28 22.19
N GLY A 3 -2.71 -24.87 21.97
CA GLY A 3 -1.57 -24.71 22.88
C GLY A 3 -0.94 -23.31 22.90
N LEU A 4 -0.99 -22.56 21.79
CA LEU A 4 -0.43 -21.19 21.72
C LEU A 4 -1.36 -20.13 22.35
N VAL A 5 -2.68 -20.34 22.26
CA VAL A 5 -3.67 -19.43 22.84
C VAL A 5 -3.73 -19.59 24.37
N LEU A 6 -3.57 -20.81 24.88
CA LEU A 6 -3.46 -21.07 26.32
C LEU A 6 -2.17 -20.48 26.90
N PHE A 7 -1.05 -20.52 26.17
CA PHE A 7 0.22 -19.90 26.59
C PHE A 7 0.14 -18.37 26.62
N TYR A 8 -0.51 -17.73 25.64
CA TYR A 8 -0.68 -16.26 25.63
C TYR A 8 -1.63 -15.75 26.74
N MET A 9 -2.68 -16.51 27.06
CA MET A 9 -3.63 -16.13 28.11
C MET A 9 -3.05 -16.30 29.52
N THR A 10 -2.26 -17.35 29.76
CA THR A 10 -1.54 -17.52 31.03
C THR A 10 -0.40 -16.50 31.17
N PHE A 11 0.29 -16.17 30.08
CA PHE A 11 1.39 -15.18 30.05
C PHE A 11 0.91 -13.75 30.31
N SER A 12 -0.23 -13.33 29.73
CA SER A 12 -0.80 -12.00 29.99
C SER A 12 -1.32 -11.85 31.44
N TYR A 13 -1.81 -12.95 32.03
CA TYR A 13 -2.27 -12.98 33.42
C TYR A 13 -1.10 -13.00 34.43
N LEU A 14 0.00 -13.72 34.13
CA LEU A 14 1.19 -13.79 34.98
C LEU A 14 2.03 -12.50 34.96
N VAL A 15 2.21 -11.88 33.80
CA VAL A 15 2.85 -10.56 33.69
C VAL A 15 2.03 -9.49 34.43
N SER A 16 0.69 -9.59 34.39
CA SER A 16 -0.18 -8.68 35.16
C SER A 16 -0.11 -8.91 36.67
N LEU A 17 0.10 -10.16 37.13
CA LEU A 17 0.27 -10.47 38.56
C LEU A 17 1.63 -10.02 39.11
N ALA A 18 2.70 -10.16 38.32
CA ALA A 18 4.04 -9.71 38.69
C ALA A 18 4.15 -8.17 38.78
N ILE A 19 3.33 -7.44 38.01
CA ILE A 19 3.25 -5.97 38.06
C ILE A 19 2.34 -5.47 39.20
N ALA A 20 1.44 -6.31 39.71
CA ALA A 20 0.49 -5.91 40.77
C ALA A 20 1.08 -5.96 42.20
N GLN A 21 2.25 -6.56 42.41
CA GLN A 21 2.94 -6.57 43.70
C GLN A 21 4.21 -5.72 43.63
N ASN A 22 4.08 -4.50 44.16
CA ASN A 22 5.09 -3.47 44.40
C ASN A 22 5.38 -2.47 43.27
N VAL A 23 5.23 -1.21 43.69
CA VAL A 23 5.69 0.06 43.12
C VAL A 23 4.67 0.82 42.27
N ASN A 24 4.21 1.90 42.88
CA ASN A 24 3.37 2.96 42.37
C ASN A 24 4.22 3.84 41.42
N THR A 25 4.31 3.46 40.14
CA THR A 25 4.90 4.30 39.09
C THR A 25 4.04 4.27 37.83
N THR A 26 3.82 5.45 37.27
CA THR A 26 3.00 5.72 36.09
C THR A 26 3.54 5.00 34.86
N VAL A 27 2.95 3.84 34.53
CA VAL A 27 3.22 3.13 33.27
C VAL A 27 2.30 3.68 32.18
N GLN A 28 2.87 4.44 31.24
CA GLN A 28 2.25 4.61 29.93
C GLN A 28 2.22 3.24 29.25
N LYS A 29 1.02 2.72 28.99
CA LYS A 29 0.79 1.52 28.18
C LYS A 29 1.31 1.76 26.76
N TYR A 30 2.54 1.33 26.47
CA TYR A 30 2.99 1.12 25.11
C TYR A 30 2.48 -0.24 24.66
N SER A 31 1.47 -0.24 23.78
CA SER A 31 1.06 -1.44 23.06
C SER A 31 2.24 -1.96 22.26
N CYS A 32 2.52 -3.26 22.40
CA CYS A 32 3.54 -3.97 21.65
C CYS A 32 3.18 -3.91 20.16
N VAL A 33 3.84 -3.03 19.39
CA VAL A 33 3.68 -2.95 17.94
C VAL A 33 4.68 -3.91 17.31
N GLU A 34 4.16 -4.99 16.71
CA GLU A 34 4.90 -5.93 15.88
C GLU A 34 5.81 -5.19 14.88
N LEU A 35 7.12 -5.42 14.96
CA LEU A 35 8.07 -5.01 13.94
C LEU A 35 7.90 -5.91 12.71
N ARG A 36 6.90 -5.58 11.88
CA ARG A 36 6.67 -6.19 10.58
C ARG A 36 7.84 -5.88 9.65
N THR A 37 8.50 -6.93 9.16
CA THR A 37 9.45 -6.82 8.04
C THR A 37 8.66 -6.45 6.78
N ILE A 38 8.52 -5.14 6.51
CA ILE A 38 7.84 -4.62 5.32
C ILE A 38 8.69 -4.95 4.09
N GLY A 39 8.39 -6.09 3.47
CA GLY A 39 8.84 -6.43 2.14
C GLY A 39 7.82 -5.95 1.10
N GLN A 40 8.19 -4.94 0.32
CA GLN A 40 7.67 -4.55 -1.00
C GLN A 40 6.27 -5.07 -1.40
N VAL A 41 5.33 -4.13 -1.51
CA VAL A 41 4.15 -4.25 -2.36
C VAL A 41 4.61 -4.05 -3.80
N PHE A 42 4.91 -5.13 -4.50
CA PHE A 42 4.75 -5.11 -5.95
C PHE A 42 3.30 -5.46 -6.23
N GLN A 43 2.58 -4.54 -6.85
CA GLN A 43 1.35 -4.90 -7.54
C GLN A 43 1.69 -6.02 -8.51
N VAL A 44 1.29 -7.25 -8.17
CA VAL A 44 1.20 -8.31 -9.15
C VAL A 44 0.10 -7.87 -10.09
N THR A 45 0.47 -7.20 -11.18
CA THR A 45 -0.41 -7.04 -12.32
C THR A 45 -0.86 -8.44 -12.71
N PRO A 46 -2.17 -8.75 -12.68
CA PRO A 46 -2.64 -10.06 -13.10
C PRO A 46 -2.20 -10.31 -14.55
N PRO A 47 -2.05 -11.58 -14.97
CA PRO A 47 -1.67 -11.92 -16.33
C PRO A 47 -2.54 -11.16 -17.36
N LEU A 48 -1.89 -10.61 -18.39
CA LEU A 48 -2.54 -9.88 -19.50
C LEU A 48 -3.72 -10.63 -20.14
N ASP A 49 -3.78 -11.95 -19.99
CA ASP A 49 -4.79 -12.82 -20.61
C ASP A 49 -6.18 -12.76 -19.94
N VAL A 50 -6.33 -12.07 -18.79
CA VAL A 50 -7.63 -11.87 -18.12
C VAL A 50 -8.28 -10.52 -18.47
N LEU A 51 -7.66 -9.72 -19.35
CA LEU A 51 -8.15 -8.38 -19.72
C LEU A 51 -9.38 -8.35 -20.63
N ALA A 52 -9.89 -9.52 -21.03
CA ALA A 52 -11.03 -9.63 -21.95
C ALA A 52 -12.15 -10.50 -21.37
N SER A 53 -12.95 -9.97 -20.44
CA SER A 53 -14.40 -10.24 -20.39
C SER A 53 -15.02 -9.65 -19.14
N ASN A 54 -15.38 -8.36 -19.21
CA ASN A 54 -16.48 -7.86 -18.40
C ASN A 54 -17.21 -6.85 -19.28
N ASP A 55 -18.27 -7.32 -19.96
CA ASP A 55 -19.24 -6.48 -20.67
C ASP A 55 -19.80 -5.44 -19.69
N PHE A 56 -19.29 -4.22 -19.75
CA PHE A 56 -19.97 -3.08 -19.13
C PHE A 56 -20.10 -1.96 -20.15
N ARG A 57 -21.36 -1.52 -20.28
CA ARG A 57 -21.90 -0.51 -21.20
C ARG A 57 -20.99 0.70 -21.35
N GLU A 58 -21.06 1.34 -22.52
CA GLU A 58 -20.56 2.70 -22.70
C GLU A 58 -21.07 3.60 -21.56
N ARG A 59 -20.16 4.34 -20.93
CA ARG A 59 -20.49 5.21 -19.79
C ARG A 59 -21.43 6.30 -20.29
N THR A 60 -22.47 6.57 -19.52
CA THR A 60 -23.28 7.77 -19.74
C THR A 60 -22.46 9.01 -19.40
N PRO A 61 -22.68 10.14 -20.11
CA PRO A 61 -21.94 11.38 -19.86
C PRO A 61 -22.25 12.00 -18.49
N HIS A 62 -23.44 11.71 -17.95
CA HIS A 62 -23.91 12.25 -16.68
C HIS A 62 -23.26 11.59 -15.46
N PHE A 63 -23.11 12.39 -14.41
CA PHE A 63 -22.60 12.00 -13.11
C PHE A 63 -23.72 11.40 -12.25
N ARG A 64 -23.50 10.24 -11.62
CA ARG A 64 -24.59 9.56 -10.88
C ARG A 64 -24.41 9.58 -9.37
N ILE A 65 -25.40 10.17 -8.68
CA ILE A 65 -25.54 10.10 -7.23
C ILE A 65 -26.63 9.09 -6.87
N GLY A 66 -26.38 8.25 -5.87
CA GLY A 66 -27.39 7.42 -5.23
C GLY A 66 -27.54 7.74 -3.75
N CYS A 67 -28.73 7.49 -3.20
CA CYS A 67 -29.00 7.55 -1.76
C CYS A 67 -29.89 6.38 -1.32
N ILE A 68 -29.57 5.74 -0.21
CA ILE A 68 -30.37 4.66 0.37
C ILE A 68 -30.22 4.59 1.89
N ASN A 69 -31.34 4.57 2.62
CA ASN A 69 -31.36 4.10 4.00
C ASN A 69 -31.28 2.57 4.00
N THR A 70 -30.25 2.02 4.63
CA THR A 70 -30.03 0.56 4.62
C THR A 70 -30.59 -0.16 5.82
N GLN A 71 -30.96 0.50 6.92
CA GLN A 71 -31.36 -0.13 8.18
C GLN A 71 -30.39 -1.29 8.52
N SER A 72 -29.12 -0.94 8.71
CA SER A 72 -27.92 -1.80 8.71
C SER A 72 -27.44 -2.27 7.34
N CYS A 73 -26.23 -1.86 6.97
CA CYS A 73 -25.55 -2.35 5.77
C CYS A 73 -24.79 -3.67 5.97
N CYS A 74 -24.58 -4.10 7.22
CA CYS A 74 -23.66 -5.20 7.58
C CYS A 74 -23.97 -6.53 6.87
N ASN A 75 -25.24 -6.88 6.72
CA ASN A 75 -25.66 -8.12 6.04
C ASN A 75 -26.01 -7.93 4.55
N LYS A 76 -25.84 -6.71 4.05
CA LYS A 76 -26.34 -6.25 2.75
C LYS A 76 -25.21 -5.79 1.81
N THR A 77 -23.96 -5.97 2.22
CA THR A 77 -22.75 -5.51 1.53
C THR A 77 -22.70 -5.90 0.05
N GLU A 78 -22.97 -7.17 -0.26
CA GLU A 78 -23.00 -7.69 -1.63
C GLU A 78 -24.13 -7.07 -2.48
N MET A 79 -25.29 -6.80 -1.88
CA MET A 79 -26.41 -6.20 -2.61
C MET A 79 -26.10 -4.75 -2.96
N ILE A 80 -25.53 -4.02 -2.01
CA ILE A 80 -25.13 -2.62 -2.15
C ILE A 80 -24.03 -2.49 -3.21
N SER A 81 -22.96 -3.28 -3.11
CA SER A 81 -21.85 -3.26 -4.06
C SER A 81 -22.28 -3.64 -5.48
N ASN A 82 -23.21 -4.60 -5.62
CA ASN A 82 -23.79 -4.93 -6.92
C ASN A 82 -24.65 -3.79 -7.50
N GLN A 83 -25.44 -3.07 -6.69
CA GLN A 83 -26.20 -1.92 -7.20
C GLN A 83 -25.28 -0.80 -7.69
N LEU A 84 -24.20 -0.51 -6.95
CA LEU A 84 -23.18 0.46 -7.35
C LEU A 84 -22.64 0.19 -8.75
N ILE A 85 -22.23 -1.06 -9.00
CA ILE A 85 -21.65 -1.49 -10.28
C ILE A 85 -22.71 -1.52 -11.39
N GLU A 86 -23.86 -2.16 -11.15
CA GLU A 86 -24.87 -2.40 -12.19
C GLU A 86 -25.57 -1.13 -12.67
N ARG A 87 -25.71 -0.15 -11.78
CA ARG A 87 -26.36 1.14 -12.08
C ARG A 87 -25.36 2.23 -12.43
N ASP A 88 -24.06 1.90 -12.47
CA ASP A 88 -22.96 2.85 -12.74
C ASP A 88 -23.03 4.08 -11.83
N ILE A 89 -23.35 3.88 -10.55
CA ILE A 89 -23.41 4.95 -9.55
C ILE A 89 -21.98 5.39 -9.24
N ASP A 90 -21.71 6.69 -9.32
CA ASP A 90 -20.39 7.24 -9.04
C ASP A 90 -20.21 7.53 -7.55
N ILE A 91 -21.28 7.97 -6.88
CA ILE A 91 -21.33 8.20 -5.43
C ILE A 91 -22.62 7.64 -4.86
N LEU A 92 -22.52 6.82 -3.83
CA LEU A 92 -23.65 6.35 -3.04
C LEU A 92 -23.55 6.90 -1.61
N CYS A 93 -24.59 7.61 -1.20
CA CYS A 93 -24.83 8.01 0.17
C CYS A 93 -25.63 6.90 0.86
N ILE A 94 -25.16 6.46 2.01
CA ILE A 94 -25.83 5.43 2.82
C ILE A 94 -26.18 6.06 4.16
N THR A 95 -27.44 5.93 4.57
CA THR A 95 -27.91 6.24 5.92
C THR A 95 -28.24 4.95 6.67
N GLU A 96 -28.21 5.04 8.00
CA GLU A 96 -28.34 3.90 8.92
C GLU A 96 -27.38 2.75 8.61
N THR A 97 -26.08 3.06 8.58
CA THR A 97 -25.05 2.06 8.31
C THR A 97 -24.97 0.99 9.40
N TRP A 98 -25.14 1.40 10.67
CA TRP A 98 -24.98 0.59 11.88
C TRP A 98 -23.58 -0.05 12.01
N LEU A 99 -22.59 0.62 11.43
CA LEU A 99 -21.17 0.26 11.58
C LEU A 99 -20.65 0.79 12.92
N HIS A 100 -19.58 0.17 13.42
CA HIS A 100 -18.83 0.59 14.60
C HIS A 100 -17.54 1.30 14.18
N GLU A 101 -16.99 2.12 15.07
CA GLU A 101 -15.70 2.79 14.86
C GLU A 101 -14.55 1.79 14.72
N GLN A 102 -14.64 0.64 15.40
CA GLN A 102 -13.63 -0.42 15.37
C GLN A 102 -14.26 -1.79 15.12
N GLY A 103 -13.57 -2.67 14.39
CA GLY A 103 -13.94 -4.07 14.19
C GLY A 103 -14.72 -4.38 12.90
N ASP A 104 -15.21 -3.36 12.20
CA ASP A 104 -16.03 -3.52 10.97
C ASP A 104 -15.23 -3.36 9.67
N ASP A 105 -13.89 -3.41 9.72
CA ASP A 105 -13.01 -3.27 8.55
C ASP A 105 -13.37 -4.24 7.41
N HIS A 106 -13.68 -5.49 7.77
CA HIS A 106 -14.10 -6.51 6.83
C HIS A 106 -15.43 -6.16 6.13
N ILE A 107 -16.36 -5.49 6.82
CA ILE A 107 -17.63 -5.04 6.25
C ILE A 107 -17.39 -3.87 5.29
N LEU A 108 -16.54 -2.92 5.68
CA LEU A 108 -16.11 -1.81 4.82
C LEU A 108 -15.43 -2.33 3.55
N ALA A 109 -14.55 -3.33 3.68
CA ALA A 109 -13.90 -3.99 2.54
C ALA A 109 -14.91 -4.66 1.60
N MET A 110 -15.94 -5.33 2.15
CA MET A 110 -16.99 -5.95 1.34
C MET A 110 -17.95 -4.94 0.69
N LEU A 111 -18.20 -3.80 1.34
CA LEU A 111 -18.98 -2.70 0.79
C LEU A 111 -18.27 -1.98 -0.34
N ARG A 112 -16.93 -2.06 -0.39
CA ARG A 112 -16.06 -1.40 -1.37
C ARG A 112 -15.86 -2.26 -2.62
N PRO A 113 -16.68 -2.10 -3.68
CA PRO A 113 -16.41 -2.76 -4.93
C PRO A 113 -15.06 -2.31 -5.50
N PRO A 114 -14.41 -3.15 -6.32
CA PRO A 114 -13.15 -2.79 -6.94
C PRO A 114 -13.28 -1.42 -7.67
N GLY A 115 -12.32 -0.50 -7.45
CA GLY A 115 -12.30 0.86 -8.04
C GLY A 115 -13.10 1.93 -7.31
N TYR A 116 -13.65 1.60 -6.15
CA TYR A 116 -14.32 2.53 -5.25
C TYR A 116 -13.55 2.65 -3.94
N GLU A 117 -13.80 3.73 -3.22
CA GLU A 117 -13.43 3.96 -1.83
C GLU A 117 -14.66 4.20 -0.98
N ILE A 118 -14.52 3.97 0.32
CA ILE A 118 -15.58 4.17 1.31
C ILE A 118 -15.08 5.07 2.43
N LYS A 119 -15.93 6.00 2.87
CA LYS A 119 -15.73 6.77 4.09
C LYS A 119 -16.99 6.63 4.95
N SER A 120 -16.81 6.08 6.15
CA SER A 120 -17.90 5.81 7.10
C SER A 120 -17.83 6.73 8.31
N PHE A 121 -18.99 7.11 8.82
CA PHE A 121 -19.20 7.94 10.01
C PHE A 121 -20.15 7.20 10.96
N PRO A 122 -19.65 6.21 11.71
CA PRO A 122 -20.45 5.46 12.67
C PRO A 122 -20.78 6.30 13.91
N ARG A 123 -21.84 5.92 14.64
CA ARG A 123 -22.10 6.48 15.99
C ARG A 123 -21.19 5.83 17.02
N ILE A 124 -20.70 6.63 17.97
CA ILE A 124 -19.75 6.18 19.00
C ILE A 124 -20.48 5.46 20.16
N ASP A 125 -21.63 5.99 20.62
CA ASP A 125 -22.23 5.58 21.91
C ASP A 125 -23.53 4.76 21.81
N GLN A 126 -24.04 4.50 20.60
CA GLN A 126 -25.32 3.82 20.40
C GLN A 126 -25.33 2.90 19.18
N ARG A 127 -26.05 1.79 19.31
CA ARG A 127 -26.38 0.91 18.17
C ARG A 127 -27.46 1.57 17.32
N GLY A 128 -27.24 1.62 16.01
CA GLY A 128 -28.17 2.21 15.04
C GLY A 128 -27.78 3.62 14.61
N GLY A 129 -28.17 4.01 13.39
CA GLY A 129 -27.70 5.25 12.75
C GLY A 129 -26.37 5.08 12.00
N GLY A 130 -25.68 6.19 11.77
CA GLY A 130 -24.45 6.28 10.98
C GLY A 130 -24.71 6.63 9.53
N VAL A 131 -23.78 7.38 8.93
CA VAL A 131 -23.79 7.74 7.51
C VAL A 131 -22.48 7.31 6.83
N ALA A 132 -22.53 6.98 5.54
CA ALA A 132 -21.34 6.64 4.76
C ALA A 132 -21.42 7.12 3.31
N PHE A 133 -20.26 7.36 2.72
CA PHE A 133 -20.07 7.62 1.30
C PHE A 133 -19.29 6.47 0.67
N ILE A 134 -19.79 5.92 -0.43
CA ILE A 134 -19.02 5.05 -1.32
C ILE A 134 -18.85 5.79 -2.65
N TYR A 135 -17.62 6.04 -3.07
CA TYR A 135 -17.32 6.87 -4.24
C TYR A 135 -16.27 6.24 -5.14
N ARG A 136 -16.33 6.54 -6.44
CA ARG A 136 -15.44 5.93 -7.44
C ARG A 136 -14.11 6.69 -7.57
N LEU A 137 -12.98 5.99 -7.44
CA LEU A 137 -11.62 6.55 -7.52
C LEU A 137 -11.30 7.19 -8.87
N SER A 138 -11.73 6.56 -9.96
CA SER A 138 -11.47 7.07 -11.33
C SER A 138 -12.13 8.41 -11.63
N SER A 139 -13.02 8.87 -10.75
CA SER A 139 -13.89 10.00 -11.01
C SER A 139 -13.39 11.29 -10.37
N PHE A 140 -12.34 11.33 -9.54
CA PHE A 140 -12.00 12.57 -8.81
C PHE A 140 -10.56 12.67 -8.28
N THR A 141 -10.03 13.90 -8.25
CA THR A 141 -9.03 14.33 -7.27
C THR A 141 -9.79 14.78 -6.02
N ILE A 142 -10.04 13.85 -5.10
CA ILE A 142 -10.87 14.15 -3.93
C ILE A 142 -10.01 14.90 -2.93
N ARG A 143 -10.23 16.22 -2.86
CA ARG A 143 -9.86 16.98 -1.67
C ARG A 143 -11.00 16.81 -0.68
N THR A 144 -10.95 15.75 0.12
CA THR A 144 -11.81 15.59 1.29
C THR A 144 -11.46 16.69 2.28
N SER A 145 -12.04 17.88 2.11
CA SER A 145 -11.97 18.95 3.08
C SER A 145 -13.25 18.93 3.91
N GLU A 146 -13.05 18.75 5.21
CA GLU A 146 -14.00 18.91 6.32
C GLU A 146 -15.12 17.87 6.38
N TRP A 147 -14.84 16.82 7.16
CA TRP A 147 -15.85 15.96 7.74
C TRP A 147 -16.19 16.53 9.12
N SER A 148 -17.38 17.08 9.30
CA SER A 148 -17.86 17.50 10.63
C SER A 148 -18.95 16.53 11.09
N LEU A 149 -18.57 15.57 11.93
CA LEU A 149 -19.56 14.88 12.76
C LEU A 149 -19.89 15.84 13.91
N THR A 150 -21.12 16.30 13.99
CA THR A 150 -21.59 17.06 15.16
C THR A 150 -22.51 16.14 15.94
N THR A 151 -22.02 15.63 17.07
CA THR A 151 -22.81 14.85 18.04
C THR A 151 -23.86 15.69 18.76
N ASP A 152 -23.81 17.02 18.60
CA ASP A 152 -24.71 17.98 19.25
C ASP A 152 -25.88 18.43 18.36
N LYS A 153 -26.02 17.86 17.15
CA LYS A 153 -27.14 18.19 16.24
C LYS A 153 -28.27 17.17 16.32
N THR A 154 -29.47 17.64 15.99
CA THR A 154 -30.71 16.85 15.84
C THR A 154 -30.65 15.82 14.71
N PHE A 155 -29.64 15.90 13.83
CA PHE A 155 -29.41 14.97 12.73
C PHE A 155 -27.93 14.65 12.56
N GLU A 156 -27.65 13.49 12.00
CA GLU A 156 -26.31 13.10 11.56
C GLU A 156 -26.03 13.66 10.17
N ILE A 157 -24.81 14.11 9.95
CA ILE A 157 -24.40 14.73 8.70
C ILE A 157 -23.00 14.28 8.32
N ALA A 158 -22.80 14.03 7.02
CA ALA A 158 -21.49 13.96 6.42
C ALA A 158 -21.48 14.74 5.10
N THR A 159 -20.44 15.54 4.89
CA THR A 159 -20.28 16.38 3.70
C THR A 159 -19.07 15.94 2.90
N CYS A 160 -19.24 15.80 1.59
CA CYS A 160 -18.15 15.49 0.67
C CYS A 160 -18.11 16.53 -0.46
N SER A 161 -16.95 17.17 -0.67
CA SER A 161 -16.76 18.15 -1.73
C SER A 161 -15.92 17.56 -2.86
N PHE A 162 -16.42 17.69 -4.08
CA PHE A 162 -15.80 17.18 -5.31
C PHE A 162 -15.31 18.36 -6.13
N GLN A 163 -14.06 18.30 -6.56
CA GLN A 163 -13.49 19.29 -7.45
C GLN A 163 -13.05 18.62 -8.75
N THR A 164 -13.60 19.11 -9.85
CA THR A 164 -13.13 18.82 -11.22
C THR A 164 -12.29 19.99 -11.72
N SER A 165 -11.69 19.87 -12.92
CA SER A 165 -10.90 20.95 -13.52
C SER A 165 -11.69 22.24 -13.78
N HIS A 166 -13.03 22.18 -13.81
CA HIS A 166 -13.89 23.33 -14.13
C HIS A 166 -15.00 23.59 -13.11
N ASN A 167 -15.44 22.59 -12.33
CA ASN A 167 -16.58 22.70 -11.41
C ASN A 167 -16.29 22.11 -10.03
N LYS A 168 -16.84 22.72 -8.98
CA LYS A 168 -16.88 22.18 -7.61
C LYS A 168 -18.32 21.88 -7.22
N LEU A 169 -18.56 20.71 -6.64
CA LEU A 169 -19.87 20.25 -6.19
C LEU A 169 -19.75 19.69 -4.77
N THR A 170 -20.60 20.10 -3.85
CA THR A 170 -20.67 19.49 -2.51
C THR A 170 -21.90 18.59 -2.39
N ILE A 171 -21.72 17.38 -1.89
CA ILE A 171 -22.81 16.46 -1.56
C ILE A 171 -22.87 16.35 -0.04
N VAL A 172 -24.08 16.50 0.50
CA VAL A 172 -24.39 16.42 1.92
C VAL A 172 -25.31 15.23 2.14
N CYS A 173 -24.86 14.26 2.94
CA CYS A 173 -25.66 13.12 3.37
C CYS A 173 -26.20 13.40 4.78
N ILE A 174 -27.52 13.40 4.95
CA ILE A 174 -28.19 13.64 6.24
C ILE A 174 -28.97 12.39 6.66
N TYR A 175 -28.86 12.03 7.93
CA TYR A 175 -29.79 11.10 8.56
C TYR A 175 -30.40 11.72 9.81
N ARG A 176 -31.70 11.99 9.77
CA ARG A 176 -32.47 12.46 10.94
C ARG A 176 -33.21 11.27 11.54
N PRO A 177 -32.91 10.83 12.77
CA PRO A 177 -33.60 9.72 13.39
C PRO A 177 -35.07 10.04 13.67
N SER A 178 -35.97 9.11 13.37
CA SER A 178 -37.41 9.21 13.69
C SER A 178 -37.68 9.37 15.20
N SER A 179 -36.74 8.92 16.04
CA SER A 179 -36.73 9.23 17.47
C SER A 179 -35.59 10.20 17.82
N CYS A 180 -35.78 11.50 17.61
CA CYS A 180 -35.04 12.48 18.40
C CYS A 180 -35.45 12.31 19.87
N LYS A 181 -34.81 11.37 20.58
CA LYS A 181 -34.81 11.30 22.05
C LYS A 181 -33.95 12.43 22.63
N LEU A 182 -33.99 13.63 22.05
CA LEU A 182 -33.47 14.83 22.67
C LEU A 182 -34.40 15.16 23.84
N ARG A 183 -34.08 14.50 24.96
CA ARG A 183 -34.58 14.66 26.32
C ARG A 183 -36.10 14.70 26.48
N LYS A 184 -36.61 13.75 27.26
CA LYS A 184 -37.93 13.75 27.90
C LYS A 184 -38.21 14.97 28.82
N THR A 185 -37.52 16.09 28.64
CA THR A 185 -37.61 17.30 29.48
C THR A 185 -37.73 18.61 28.70
N SER A 186 -37.82 18.62 27.37
CA SER A 186 -37.97 19.88 26.63
C SER A 186 -38.81 19.73 25.37
N THR A 187 -39.91 20.47 25.32
CA THR A 187 -40.88 20.63 24.22
C THR A 187 -40.31 21.21 22.91
N ASN A 188 -38.99 21.31 22.72
CA ASN A 188 -38.35 22.20 21.72
C ASN A 188 -37.38 21.49 20.74
N GLY A 189 -37.32 20.16 20.73
CA GLY A 189 -36.37 19.41 19.86
C GLY A 189 -36.59 19.60 18.36
N GLU A 190 -37.81 19.96 17.97
CA GLU A 190 -38.22 20.15 16.58
C GLU A 190 -37.86 21.54 16.03
N GLU A 191 -38.04 22.61 16.81
CA GLU A 191 -37.59 23.96 16.47
C GLU A 191 -36.06 24.02 16.35
N THR A 192 -35.37 23.23 17.18
CA THR A 192 -33.91 23.10 17.15
C THR A 192 -33.45 22.52 15.82
N PHE A 193 -34.15 21.53 15.26
CA PHE A 193 -33.82 20.94 13.95
C PHE A 193 -33.88 21.98 12.83
N PHE A 194 -34.97 22.75 12.76
CA PHE A 194 -35.13 23.74 11.70
C PHE A 194 -34.09 24.86 11.80
N THR A 195 -33.70 25.25 13.02
CA THR A 195 -32.62 26.21 13.25
C THR A 195 -31.28 25.65 12.73
N GLU A 196 -30.92 24.43 13.14
CA GLU A 196 -29.68 23.77 12.71
C GLU A 196 -29.64 23.49 11.20
N PHE A 197 -30.78 23.12 10.60
CA PHE A 197 -30.90 22.89 9.16
C PHE A 197 -30.77 24.20 8.38
N ASN A 198 -31.39 25.29 8.86
CA ASN A 198 -31.24 26.62 8.28
C ASN A 198 -29.78 27.10 8.33
N ASP A 199 -29.10 26.94 9.47
CA ASP A 199 -27.68 27.28 9.63
C ASP A 199 -26.78 26.48 8.68
N LEU A 200 -27.09 25.19 8.51
CA LEU A 200 -26.42 24.35 7.53
C LEU A 200 -26.58 24.92 6.10
N VAL A 201 -27.81 25.22 5.68
CA VAL A 201 -28.07 25.76 4.35
C VAL A 201 -27.36 27.11 4.14
N CYS A 202 -27.40 28.00 5.13
CA CYS A 202 -26.64 29.26 5.13
C CYS A 202 -25.15 29.01 4.91
N SER A 203 -24.56 28.06 5.64
CA SER A 203 -23.14 27.72 5.52
C SER A 203 -22.78 27.15 4.13
N LEU A 204 -23.68 26.37 3.53
CA LEU A 204 -23.49 25.81 2.19
C LEU A 204 -23.57 26.91 1.10
N ARG A 205 -24.52 27.84 1.24
CA ARG A 205 -24.67 28.99 0.34
C ARG A 205 -23.43 29.91 0.39
N GLN A 206 -22.85 30.13 1.57
CA GLN A 206 -21.61 30.92 1.73
C GLN A 206 -20.40 30.36 0.97
N ARG A 207 -20.39 29.05 0.64
CA ARG A 207 -19.27 28.43 -0.09
C ARG A 207 -19.21 28.82 -1.57
N GLY A 208 -20.26 29.42 -2.12
CA GLY A 208 -20.27 29.99 -3.47
C GLY A 208 -20.19 28.99 -4.63
N HIS A 209 -20.50 27.71 -4.39
CA HIS A 209 -20.55 26.68 -5.44
C HIS A 209 -21.74 25.73 -5.24
N PRO A 210 -22.19 25.01 -6.29
CA PRO A 210 -23.32 24.10 -6.21
C PRO A 210 -23.22 23.04 -5.10
N PHE A 211 -24.37 22.67 -4.54
CA PHE A 211 -24.47 21.56 -3.59
C PHE A 211 -25.76 20.74 -3.75
N VAL A 212 -25.71 19.50 -3.28
CA VAL A 212 -26.83 18.55 -3.22
C VAL A 212 -26.98 18.07 -1.78
N ILE A 213 -28.18 18.18 -1.22
CA ILE A 213 -28.52 17.56 0.06
C ILE A 213 -29.34 16.31 -0.24
N THR A 214 -28.94 15.18 0.34
CA THR A 214 -29.64 13.90 0.20
C THR A 214 -29.56 13.10 1.48
N GLY A 215 -30.43 12.10 1.63
CA GLY A 215 -30.48 11.29 2.84
C GLY A 215 -31.91 11.00 3.27
N ASP A 216 -32.03 10.40 4.45
CA ASP A 216 -33.31 10.14 5.10
C ASP A 216 -33.54 11.21 6.17
N LEU A 217 -34.42 12.16 5.86
CA LEU A 217 -34.74 13.26 6.77
C LEU A 217 -35.90 12.90 7.71
N ASN A 218 -36.59 11.76 7.51
CA ASN A 218 -37.77 11.39 8.27
C ASN A 218 -38.79 12.55 8.39
N ILE A 219 -39.04 13.26 7.29
CA ILE A 219 -40.08 14.30 7.15
C ILE A 219 -41.08 13.80 6.11
N HIS A 220 -42.37 13.80 6.44
CA HIS A 220 -43.44 13.34 5.56
C HIS A 220 -43.81 14.41 4.51
N VAL A 221 -42.89 14.67 3.57
CA VAL A 221 -43.11 15.70 2.53
C VAL A 221 -44.30 15.37 1.61
N ASP A 222 -44.75 14.11 1.61
CA ASP A 222 -45.98 13.67 0.95
C ASP A 222 -47.27 14.19 1.61
N ILE A 223 -47.20 14.72 2.83
CA ILE A 223 -48.33 15.25 3.60
C ILE A 223 -48.18 16.79 3.69
N PRO A 224 -48.72 17.56 2.73
CA PRO A 224 -48.51 19.02 2.67
C PRO A 224 -49.21 19.79 3.79
N THR A 225 -50.18 19.18 4.47
CA THR A 225 -50.90 19.77 5.60
C THR A 225 -50.18 19.61 6.93
N ASP A 226 -49.11 18.80 6.97
CA ASP A 226 -48.33 18.59 8.17
C ASP A 226 -47.49 19.84 8.51
N LEU A 227 -47.49 20.25 9.77
CA LEU A 227 -46.82 21.48 10.21
C LEU A 227 -45.31 21.42 9.94
N PHE A 228 -44.70 20.23 10.10
CA PHE A 228 -43.28 20.01 9.78
C PHE A 228 -42.99 20.22 8.30
N THR A 229 -43.84 19.68 7.44
CA THR A 229 -43.70 19.84 5.99
C THR A 229 -43.82 21.30 5.58
N VAL A 230 -44.76 22.06 6.17
CA VAL A 230 -44.92 23.50 5.89
C VAL A 230 -43.69 24.29 6.33
N LEU A 231 -43.20 24.07 7.55
CA LEU A 231 -41.99 24.75 8.06
C LEU A 231 -40.75 24.39 7.22
N PHE A 232 -40.60 23.12 6.88
CA PHE A 232 -39.50 22.64 6.04
C PHE A 232 -39.55 23.30 4.65
N GLN A 233 -40.72 23.31 4.01
CA GLN A 233 -40.91 23.93 2.70
C GLN A 233 -40.64 25.43 2.74
N SER A 234 -41.04 26.14 3.81
CA SER A 234 -40.73 27.56 3.98
C SER A 234 -39.22 27.84 4.01
N ILE A 235 -38.41 26.97 4.62
CA ILE A 235 -36.95 27.11 4.62
C ILE A 235 -36.39 26.83 3.22
N LEU A 236 -36.89 25.81 2.53
CA LEU A 236 -36.46 25.53 1.17
C LEU A 236 -36.76 26.71 0.24
N ASP A 237 -37.96 27.29 0.33
CA ASP A 237 -38.37 28.43 -0.48
C ASP A 237 -37.53 29.67 -0.16
N GLN A 238 -37.27 29.96 1.12
CA GLN A 238 -36.41 31.07 1.55
C GLN A 238 -35.00 30.99 0.97
N HIS A 239 -34.44 29.78 0.86
CA HIS A 239 -33.10 29.54 0.34
C HIS A 239 -33.08 29.13 -1.13
N GLU A 240 -34.19 29.28 -1.86
CA GLU A 240 -34.35 28.87 -3.25
C GLU A 240 -33.84 27.44 -3.52
N LEU A 241 -34.21 26.52 -2.64
CA LEU A 241 -33.94 25.10 -2.76
C LEU A 241 -35.17 24.38 -3.33
N VAL A 242 -34.91 23.34 -4.13
CA VAL A 242 -35.95 22.50 -4.73
C VAL A 242 -35.74 21.07 -4.26
N GLN A 243 -36.75 20.50 -3.62
CA GLN A 243 -36.84 19.07 -3.36
C GLN A 243 -37.44 18.41 -4.62
N HIS A 244 -36.83 17.31 -5.09
CA HIS A 244 -37.17 16.69 -6.37
C HIS A 244 -37.94 15.36 -6.28
N VAL A 245 -38.00 14.74 -5.10
CA VAL A 245 -38.59 13.40 -4.95
C VAL A 245 -40.10 13.51 -4.74
N THR A 246 -40.88 13.10 -5.73
CA THR A 246 -42.35 13.22 -5.73
C THR A 246 -43.09 11.90 -5.56
N VAL A 247 -42.37 10.78 -5.51
CA VAL A 247 -42.94 9.43 -5.37
C VAL A 247 -42.50 8.80 -4.06
N PRO A 248 -43.29 7.85 -3.51
CA PRO A 248 -42.94 7.17 -2.26
C PRO A 248 -41.55 6.54 -2.30
N THR A 249 -40.78 6.76 -1.23
CA THR A 249 -39.44 6.19 -1.04
C THR A 249 -39.41 5.09 0.02
N HIS A 250 -40.53 4.84 0.69
CA HIS A 250 -40.67 3.81 1.71
C HIS A 250 -41.80 2.82 1.38
N LYS A 251 -41.68 1.56 1.81
CA LYS A 251 -42.67 0.48 1.57
C LYS A 251 -44.09 0.81 2.09
N ASN A 252 -44.19 1.69 3.08
CA ASN A 252 -45.47 2.13 3.65
C ASN A 252 -46.14 3.27 2.85
N GLY A 253 -45.51 3.76 1.77
CA GLY A 253 -46.11 4.76 0.89
C GLY A 253 -45.70 6.21 1.17
N HIS A 254 -44.76 6.46 2.09
CA HIS A 254 -44.27 7.81 2.43
C HIS A 254 -43.02 8.20 1.65
N THR A 255 -42.78 9.50 1.56
CA THR A 255 -41.60 10.09 0.92
C THR A 255 -40.70 10.67 2.02
N LEU A 256 -39.71 9.89 2.46
CA LEU A 256 -38.82 10.23 3.59
C LEU A 256 -37.39 10.53 3.12
N ASP A 257 -36.90 9.75 2.17
CA ASP A 257 -35.62 9.99 1.51
C ASP A 257 -35.75 11.10 0.45
N LEU A 258 -34.88 12.11 0.52
CA LEU A 258 -34.98 13.32 -0.32
C LEU A 258 -33.71 13.55 -1.15
N ILE A 259 -33.88 14.30 -2.25
CA ILE A 259 -32.80 14.93 -3.02
C ILE A 259 -33.19 16.39 -3.21
N ILE A 260 -32.33 17.29 -2.74
CA ILE A 260 -32.56 18.72 -2.69
C ILE A 260 -31.39 19.43 -3.37
N THR A 261 -31.68 20.34 -4.29
CA THR A 261 -30.68 21.14 -5.02
C THR A 261 -31.05 22.62 -5.00
N THR A 262 -30.14 23.50 -5.41
CA THR A 262 -30.45 24.92 -5.62
C THR A 262 -31.26 25.12 -6.91
N LYS A 263 -32.20 26.08 -6.89
CA LYS A 263 -33.09 26.40 -8.02
C LYS A 263 -32.35 26.97 -9.24
N GLU A 264 -31.29 27.74 -9.00
CA GLU A 264 -30.44 28.37 -10.04
C GLU A 264 -29.56 27.36 -10.80
N HIS A 265 -29.46 26.12 -10.30
CA HIS A 265 -28.60 25.10 -10.87
C HIS A 265 -29.39 23.82 -11.12
N SER A 266 -30.10 23.77 -12.27
CA SER A 266 -30.82 22.58 -12.74
C SER A 266 -29.88 21.53 -13.33
N PHE A 267 -28.83 21.15 -12.58
CA PHE A 267 -27.96 20.05 -12.99
C PHE A 267 -28.63 18.69 -12.80
N LEU A 268 -29.81 18.57 -12.17
CA LEU A 268 -30.52 17.30 -12.10
C LEU A 268 -31.17 16.99 -13.46
N VAL A 269 -30.72 15.90 -14.11
CA VAL A 269 -31.19 15.45 -15.43
C VAL A 269 -32.31 14.43 -15.31
N ASP A 270 -32.14 13.46 -14.40
CA ASP A 270 -33.07 12.35 -14.20
C ASP A 270 -33.07 11.93 -12.73
N LEU A 271 -34.22 11.46 -12.24
CA LEU A 271 -34.42 10.93 -10.90
C LEU A 271 -35.24 9.65 -10.98
N GLU A 272 -34.62 8.51 -10.64
CA GLU A 272 -35.29 7.21 -10.56
C GLU A 272 -35.37 6.78 -9.08
N VAL A 273 -36.59 6.48 -8.60
CA VAL A 273 -36.82 5.79 -7.32
C VAL A 273 -36.93 4.30 -7.59
N ILE A 274 -36.04 3.52 -7.01
CA ILE A 274 -35.87 2.11 -7.35
C ILE A 274 -36.24 1.24 -6.15
N ASP A 275 -37.43 0.62 -6.20
CA ASP A 275 -37.84 -0.43 -5.26
C ASP A 275 -36.95 -1.67 -5.44
N LYS A 276 -35.90 -1.71 -4.63
CA LYS A 276 -35.04 -2.86 -4.40
C LYS A 276 -35.19 -3.21 -2.94
N SER A 277 -35.59 -4.46 -2.69
CA SER A 277 -35.74 -5.10 -1.37
C SER A 277 -34.39 -5.24 -0.62
N ILE A 278 -33.61 -4.17 -0.49
CA ILE A 278 -32.41 -4.07 0.34
C ILE A 278 -32.86 -3.72 1.76
N SER A 279 -33.72 -2.71 1.88
CA SER A 279 -34.41 -2.31 3.09
C SER A 279 -35.88 -2.04 2.73
N ASP A 280 -36.61 -1.50 3.69
CA ASP A 280 -37.92 -0.91 3.50
C ASP A 280 -37.91 0.47 2.84
N HIS A 281 -36.72 1.05 2.69
CA HIS A 281 -36.46 2.23 1.88
C HIS A 281 -36.00 1.85 0.46
N PHE A 282 -36.31 2.71 -0.50
CA PHE A 282 -35.98 2.53 -1.90
C PHE A 282 -34.70 3.30 -2.27
N LEU A 283 -33.94 2.76 -3.22
CA LEU A 283 -32.73 3.42 -3.71
C LEU A 283 -33.13 4.61 -4.59
N LEU A 284 -32.72 5.81 -4.20
CA LEU A 284 -32.78 7.00 -5.04
C LEU A 284 -31.57 7.02 -5.96
N ARG A 285 -31.77 7.32 -7.25
CA ARG A 285 -30.69 7.59 -8.20
C ARG A 285 -30.97 8.89 -8.94
N ALA A 286 -30.05 9.84 -8.82
CA ALA A 286 -30.03 11.10 -9.53
C ALA A 286 -28.90 11.14 -10.57
N ASP A 287 -29.22 11.48 -11.81
CA ASP A 287 -28.24 11.78 -12.85
C ASP A 287 -28.02 13.31 -12.88
N ILE A 288 -26.77 13.73 -12.80
CA ILE A 288 -26.34 15.12 -12.69
C ILE A 288 -25.57 15.54 -13.94
N ASP A 289 -25.96 16.66 -14.52
CA ASP A 289 -25.34 17.34 -15.66
C ASP A 289 -24.05 18.03 -15.24
N THR A 290 -23.06 17.21 -14.92
CA THR A 290 -21.68 17.64 -14.75
C THR A 290 -20.80 16.74 -15.59
N LEU A 291 -19.76 17.32 -16.23
CA LEU A 291 -18.83 16.55 -17.04
C LEU A 291 -18.10 15.53 -16.15
N LYS A 292 -18.46 14.26 -16.33
CA LYS A 292 -17.75 13.15 -15.71
C LYS A 292 -16.29 13.19 -16.19
N PRO A 293 -15.30 13.25 -15.28
CA PRO A 293 -13.91 13.27 -15.71
C PRO A 293 -13.56 11.98 -16.45
N LYS A 294 -12.66 12.13 -17.43
CA LYS A 294 -12.18 11.01 -18.24
C LYS A 294 -11.55 9.97 -17.32
N LYS A 295 -11.74 8.68 -17.63
CA LYS A 295 -11.11 7.58 -16.89
C LYS A 295 -9.61 7.85 -16.79
N LEU A 296 -9.03 7.66 -15.60
CA LEU A 296 -7.58 7.59 -15.43
C LEU A 296 -7.05 6.48 -16.36
N GLN A 297 -6.37 6.93 -17.40
CA GLN A 297 -5.67 6.10 -18.36
C GLN A 297 -4.20 6.21 -18.01
N HIS A 298 -3.56 5.08 -17.73
CA HIS A 298 -2.11 5.06 -17.55
C HIS A 298 -1.50 4.56 -18.85
N ALA A 299 -0.57 5.35 -19.38
CA ALA A 299 0.36 4.85 -20.37
C ALA A 299 1.28 3.86 -19.65
N VAL A 300 1.15 2.58 -19.97
CA VAL A 300 2.02 1.54 -19.44
C VAL A 300 3.01 1.18 -20.54
N GLN A 301 4.28 1.31 -20.22
CA GLN A 301 5.36 0.78 -21.05
C GLN A 301 5.53 -0.70 -20.71
N SER A 302 5.53 -1.55 -21.74
CA SER A 302 5.67 -3.00 -21.56
C SER A 302 6.48 -3.60 -22.71
N ARG A 303 7.15 -4.72 -22.42
CA ARG A 303 7.85 -5.55 -23.41
C ARG A 303 7.16 -6.90 -23.50
N ASP A 304 7.04 -7.45 -24.71
CA ASP A 304 6.49 -8.80 -24.90
C ASP A 304 7.58 -9.87 -24.69
N ILE A 305 8.06 -9.98 -23.45
CA ILE A 305 9.14 -10.92 -23.09
C ILE A 305 8.71 -12.38 -23.30
N LYS A 306 7.40 -12.67 -23.24
CA LYS A 306 6.87 -14.04 -23.40
C LYS A 306 7.07 -14.57 -24.82
N ARG A 307 7.07 -13.70 -25.83
CA ARG A 307 7.27 -14.06 -27.24
C ARG A 307 8.71 -13.89 -27.73
N LEU A 308 9.65 -13.61 -26.83
CA LEU A 308 11.06 -13.48 -27.14
C LEU A 308 11.61 -14.80 -27.71
N ASP A 309 12.23 -14.76 -28.90
CA ASP A 309 13.01 -15.88 -29.42
C ASP A 309 14.32 -15.99 -28.64
N LYS A 310 14.39 -17.02 -27.80
CA LYS A 310 15.50 -17.21 -26.87
C LYS A 310 16.81 -17.53 -27.58
N ALA A 311 16.77 -18.34 -28.63
CA ALA A 311 17.96 -18.76 -29.35
C ALA A 311 18.56 -17.58 -30.14
N ALA A 312 17.70 -16.79 -30.79
CA ALA A 312 18.13 -15.60 -31.52
C ALA A 312 18.70 -14.53 -30.57
N PHE A 313 18.05 -14.30 -29.43
CA PHE A 313 18.52 -13.36 -28.40
C PHE A 313 19.92 -13.74 -27.87
N LEU A 314 20.13 -15.01 -27.52
CA LEU A 314 21.42 -15.49 -27.01
C LEU A 314 22.53 -15.43 -28.06
N SER A 315 22.22 -15.80 -29.31
CA SER A 315 23.18 -15.73 -30.41
C SER A 315 23.65 -14.29 -30.66
N ASP A 316 22.72 -13.34 -30.68
CA ASP A 316 23.05 -11.92 -30.87
C ASP A 316 23.87 -11.36 -29.70
N ALA A 317 23.49 -11.68 -28.46
CA ALA A 317 24.24 -11.27 -27.28
C ALA A 317 25.66 -11.86 -27.29
N ALA A 318 25.81 -13.15 -27.55
CA ALA A 318 27.11 -13.82 -27.59
C ALA A 318 28.00 -13.30 -28.73
N SER A 319 27.43 -12.94 -29.88
CA SER A 319 28.18 -12.37 -31.01
C SER A 319 28.79 -11.00 -30.68
N SER A 320 28.17 -10.26 -29.76
CA SER A 320 28.60 -8.92 -29.34
C SER A 320 29.49 -8.94 -28.09
N LEU A 321 29.50 -10.05 -27.34
CA LEU A 321 30.24 -10.19 -26.09
C LEU A 321 31.51 -11.03 -26.26
N SER A 322 32.67 -10.37 -26.17
CA SER A 322 33.96 -11.07 -26.10
C SER A 322 34.42 -11.24 -24.65
N LEU A 323 34.75 -12.47 -24.26
CA LEU A 323 35.32 -12.74 -22.94
C LEU A 323 36.63 -11.97 -22.73
N SER A 324 37.48 -11.75 -23.74
CA SER A 324 38.80 -11.13 -23.53
C SER A 324 38.72 -9.67 -23.06
N THR A 325 37.77 -8.90 -23.57
CA THR A 325 37.65 -7.44 -23.38
C THR A 325 36.44 -7.01 -22.57
N ILE A 326 35.71 -7.94 -21.94
CA ILE A 326 34.45 -7.62 -21.26
C ILE A 326 34.64 -6.65 -20.07
N SER A 327 33.74 -5.69 -19.97
CA SER A 327 33.53 -4.83 -18.80
C SER A 327 32.07 -4.89 -18.34
N ALA A 328 31.80 -4.43 -17.11
CA ALA A 328 30.43 -4.38 -16.59
C ALA A 328 29.53 -3.47 -17.44
N GLU A 329 30.07 -2.34 -17.88
CA GLU A 329 29.38 -1.38 -18.74
C GLU A 329 29.03 -2.00 -20.09
N CYS A 330 29.98 -2.71 -20.72
CA CYS A 330 29.77 -3.39 -21.99
C CYS A 330 28.73 -4.51 -21.88
N LEU A 331 28.76 -5.31 -20.81
CA LEU A 331 27.76 -6.35 -20.58
C LEU A 331 26.36 -5.75 -20.46
N VAL A 332 26.22 -4.69 -19.65
CA VAL A 332 24.91 -4.06 -19.41
C VAL A 332 24.36 -3.42 -20.67
N SER A 333 25.17 -2.63 -21.41
CA SER A 333 24.71 -1.99 -22.64
C SER A 333 24.33 -3.02 -23.70
N THR A 334 25.17 -4.05 -23.91
CA THR A 334 24.91 -5.08 -24.92
C THR A 334 23.62 -5.85 -24.65
N LEU A 335 23.38 -6.23 -23.39
CA LEU A 335 22.16 -6.92 -23.01
C LEU A 335 20.92 -6.03 -23.13
N GLN A 336 21.02 -4.73 -22.83
CA GLN A 336 19.94 -3.75 -23.04
C GLN A 336 19.62 -3.57 -24.52
N ASP A 337 20.64 -3.34 -25.35
CA ASP A 337 20.49 -3.15 -26.80
C ASP A 337 19.91 -4.40 -27.47
N THR A 338 20.38 -5.58 -27.05
CA THR A 338 19.85 -6.87 -27.55
C THR A 338 18.40 -7.07 -27.10
N LEU A 339 18.05 -6.68 -25.87
CA LEU A 339 16.66 -6.74 -25.39
C LEU A 339 15.77 -5.76 -26.16
N ASP A 340 16.25 -4.56 -26.47
CA ASP A 340 15.53 -3.57 -27.28
C ASP A 340 15.31 -4.05 -28.72
N LYS A 341 16.28 -4.77 -29.30
CA LYS A 341 16.16 -5.38 -30.62
C LYS A 341 15.09 -6.50 -30.65
N HIS A 342 15.11 -7.41 -29.68
CA HIS A 342 14.28 -8.62 -29.70
C HIS A 342 12.92 -8.45 -29.00
N ALA A 343 12.80 -7.50 -28.07
CA ALA A 343 11.58 -7.20 -27.33
C ALA A 343 11.47 -5.68 -27.06
N PRO A 344 11.16 -4.87 -28.09
CA PRO A 344 11.11 -3.41 -27.98
C PRO A 344 10.03 -2.95 -27.00
N VAL A 345 10.25 -1.79 -26.40
CA VAL A 345 9.27 -1.17 -25.49
C VAL A 345 8.06 -0.70 -26.28
N VAL A 346 6.88 -1.20 -25.92
CA VAL A 346 5.60 -0.78 -26.48
C VAL A 346 4.81 -0.04 -25.42
N THR A 347 4.43 1.20 -25.71
CA THR A 347 3.51 1.99 -24.88
C THR A 347 2.08 1.58 -25.21
N ARG A 348 1.33 1.14 -24.20
CA ARG A 348 -0.09 0.83 -24.31
C ARG A 348 -0.87 1.65 -23.30
N THR A 349 -1.97 2.25 -23.74
CA THR A 349 -2.87 2.97 -22.86
C THR A 349 -3.83 1.97 -22.21
N ILE A 350 -3.71 1.79 -20.90
CA ILE A 350 -4.54 0.87 -20.14
C ILE A 350 -5.47 1.69 -19.24
N SER A 351 -6.77 1.43 -19.33
CA SER A 351 -7.71 1.94 -18.32
C SER A 351 -7.58 1.07 -17.07
N VAL A 352 -7.36 1.67 -15.89
CA VAL A 352 -7.37 0.91 -14.63
C VAL A 352 -8.75 0.28 -14.47
N ARG A 353 -8.79 -1.06 -14.51
CA ARG A 353 -10.01 -1.83 -14.31
C ARG A 353 -9.81 -2.69 -13.08
N PRO A 354 -10.72 -2.60 -12.12
CA PRO A 354 -10.55 -3.32 -10.90
C PRO A 354 -11.20 -4.71 -11.12
N VAL A 355 -10.36 -5.76 -11.18
CA VAL A 355 -10.75 -7.10 -11.65
C VAL A 355 -11.29 -7.93 -10.48
N ALA A 356 -12.52 -8.42 -10.60
CA ALA A 356 -13.06 -9.43 -9.70
C ALA A 356 -12.69 -10.83 -10.20
N LEU A 357 -11.55 -11.36 -9.74
CA LEU A 357 -11.03 -12.68 -10.18
C LEU A 357 -11.95 -13.86 -9.82
N TRP A 358 -12.85 -13.68 -8.84
CA TRP A 358 -13.86 -14.66 -8.44
C TRP A 358 -15.13 -14.62 -9.32
N TYR A 359 -15.22 -13.72 -10.30
CA TYR A 359 -16.40 -13.56 -11.14
C TYR A 359 -16.42 -14.58 -12.28
N THR A 360 -17.44 -15.42 -12.31
CA THR A 360 -17.56 -16.58 -13.20
C THR A 360 -18.78 -16.46 -14.14
N LEU A 361 -18.85 -17.32 -15.17
CA LEU A 361 -19.89 -17.29 -16.21
C LEU A 361 -21.30 -17.59 -15.65
N ASP A 362 -21.40 -18.48 -14.66
CA ASP A 362 -22.64 -18.82 -13.97
C ASP A 362 -23.24 -17.61 -13.20
N ILE A 363 -22.39 -16.78 -12.57
CA ILE A 363 -22.83 -15.51 -11.97
C ILE A 363 -23.38 -14.57 -13.06
N LYS A 364 -22.72 -14.51 -14.22
CA LYS A 364 -23.17 -13.71 -15.38
C LYS A 364 -24.55 -14.17 -15.87
N GLU A 365 -24.79 -15.47 -15.97
CA GLU A 365 -26.07 -16.04 -16.38
C GLU A 365 -27.18 -15.80 -15.36
N ALA A 366 -26.90 -16.01 -14.06
CA ALA A 366 -27.84 -15.74 -12.99
C ALA A 366 -28.28 -14.26 -12.98
N LYS A 367 -27.33 -13.33 -13.16
CA LYS A 367 -27.62 -11.89 -13.31
C LYS A 367 -28.50 -11.60 -14.54
N ARG A 368 -28.25 -12.25 -15.67
CA ARG A 368 -29.09 -12.11 -16.87
C ARG A 368 -30.54 -12.54 -16.60
N LYS A 369 -30.73 -13.67 -15.92
CA LYS A 369 -32.05 -14.19 -15.55
C LYS A 369 -32.78 -13.26 -14.59
N CYS A 370 -32.08 -12.73 -13.57
CA CYS A 370 -32.66 -11.75 -12.65
C CYS A 370 -33.14 -10.47 -13.36
N ARG A 371 -32.41 -10.00 -14.38
CA ARG A 371 -32.86 -8.86 -15.22
C ARG A 371 -34.08 -9.19 -16.08
N GLN A 372 -34.23 -10.43 -16.53
CA GLN A 372 -35.44 -10.86 -17.26
C GLN A 372 -36.65 -10.87 -16.32
N THR A 373 -36.49 -11.43 -15.11
CA THR A 373 -37.57 -11.46 -14.11
C THR A 373 -37.92 -10.06 -13.61
N GLU A 374 -36.94 -9.16 -13.48
CA GLU A 374 -37.18 -7.75 -13.13
C GLU A 374 -38.02 -7.04 -14.19
N ARG A 375 -37.68 -7.20 -15.47
CA ARG A 375 -38.46 -6.60 -16.58
C ARG A 375 -39.87 -7.16 -16.63
N ARG A 376 -40.04 -8.45 -16.38
CA ARG A 376 -41.35 -9.10 -16.31
C ARG A 376 -42.20 -8.55 -15.16
N TRP A 377 -41.62 -8.42 -13.97
CA TRP A 377 -42.31 -7.82 -12.82
C TRP A 377 -42.71 -6.37 -13.09
N ARG A 378 -41.78 -5.52 -13.56
CA ARG A 378 -42.04 -4.11 -13.91
C ARG A 378 -43.18 -3.95 -14.92
N LYS A 379 -43.31 -4.87 -15.90
CA LYS A 379 -44.41 -4.85 -16.87
C LYS A 379 -45.75 -5.30 -16.27
N SER A 380 -45.73 -6.26 -15.36
CA SER A 380 -46.93 -6.94 -14.87
C SER A 380 -47.54 -6.39 -13.58
N GLY A 381 -46.72 -5.79 -12.70
CA GLY A 381 -47.10 -5.43 -11.33
C GLY A 381 -47.47 -6.59 -10.38
N LEU A 382 -47.55 -7.85 -10.84
CA LEU A 382 -48.05 -8.98 -10.05
C LEU A 382 -47.10 -9.41 -8.91
N GLN A 383 -47.67 -9.72 -7.74
CA GLN A 383 -46.93 -10.19 -6.57
C GLN A 383 -46.13 -11.47 -6.86
N VAL A 384 -46.68 -12.42 -7.63
CA VAL A 384 -45.96 -13.66 -8.00
C VAL A 384 -44.65 -13.36 -8.75
N HIS A 385 -44.65 -12.36 -9.64
CA HIS A 385 -43.43 -11.97 -10.35
C HIS A 385 -42.44 -11.23 -9.42
N ARG A 386 -42.93 -10.54 -8.39
CA ARG A 386 -42.11 -9.93 -7.33
C ARG A 386 -41.40 -11.02 -6.52
N ASP A 387 -42.10 -12.09 -6.16
CA ASP A 387 -41.54 -13.21 -5.39
C ASP A 387 -40.48 -13.97 -6.21
N ILE A 388 -40.74 -14.19 -7.50
CA ILE A 388 -39.75 -14.76 -8.43
C ILE A 388 -38.49 -13.90 -8.50
N LEU A 389 -38.64 -12.57 -8.59
CA LEU A 389 -37.50 -11.65 -8.60
C LEU A 389 -36.72 -11.71 -7.28
N ALA A 390 -37.40 -11.76 -6.14
CA ALA A 390 -36.77 -11.91 -4.83
C ALA A 390 -35.97 -13.22 -4.73
N HIS A 391 -36.55 -14.33 -5.20
CA HIS A 391 -35.86 -15.62 -5.26
C HIS A 391 -34.61 -15.60 -6.16
N GLN A 392 -34.69 -15.00 -7.35
CA GLN A 392 -33.53 -14.86 -8.25
C GLN A 392 -32.42 -13.99 -7.64
N ARG A 393 -32.76 -12.94 -6.87
CA ARG A 393 -31.78 -12.14 -6.13
C ARG A 393 -31.05 -12.97 -5.06
N ASN A 394 -31.76 -13.82 -4.33
CA ASN A 394 -31.17 -14.71 -3.33
C ASN A 394 -30.20 -15.71 -3.96
N ILE A 395 -30.54 -16.27 -5.13
CA ILE A 395 -29.65 -17.17 -5.89
C ILE A 395 -28.34 -16.44 -6.25
N ILE A 396 -28.42 -15.22 -6.81
CA ILE A 396 -27.22 -14.45 -7.17
C ILE A 396 -26.34 -14.20 -5.94
N ASN A 397 -26.93 -13.76 -4.83
CA ASN A 397 -26.20 -13.51 -3.60
C ASN A 397 -25.51 -14.78 -3.06
N SER A 398 -26.20 -15.92 -3.12
CA SER A 398 -25.65 -17.21 -2.73
C SER A 398 -24.47 -17.61 -3.63
N LEU A 399 -24.62 -17.49 -4.96
CA LEU A 399 -23.57 -17.81 -5.92
C LEU A 399 -22.32 -16.94 -5.72
N ILE A 400 -22.50 -15.62 -5.56
CA ILE A 400 -21.39 -14.68 -5.32
C ILE A 400 -20.65 -15.05 -4.03
N ARG A 401 -21.38 -15.28 -2.92
CA ARG A 401 -20.77 -15.68 -1.64
C ARG A 401 -20.00 -17.00 -1.77
N SER A 402 -20.58 -17.99 -2.45
CA SER A 402 -19.96 -19.30 -2.66
C SER A 402 -18.67 -19.19 -3.48
N HIS A 403 -18.70 -18.46 -4.60
CA HIS A 403 -17.54 -18.31 -5.48
C HIS A 403 -16.42 -17.48 -4.86
N LYS A 404 -16.77 -16.39 -4.15
CA LYS A 404 -15.78 -15.62 -3.36
C LYS A 404 -15.11 -16.51 -2.32
N LYS A 405 -15.90 -17.26 -1.54
CA LYS A 405 -15.38 -18.18 -0.52
C LYS A 405 -14.44 -19.21 -1.16
N ALA A 406 -14.89 -19.91 -2.21
CA ALA A 406 -14.08 -20.92 -2.88
C ALA A 406 -12.77 -20.35 -3.43
N TYR A 407 -12.80 -19.17 -4.05
CA TYR A 407 -11.61 -18.51 -4.57
C TYR A 407 -10.60 -18.17 -3.47
N PHE A 408 -11.04 -17.53 -2.38
CA PHE A 408 -10.13 -17.15 -1.30
C PHE A 408 -9.66 -18.34 -0.48
N THR A 409 -10.50 -19.36 -0.27
CA THR A 409 -10.10 -20.63 0.35
C THR A 409 -8.98 -21.28 -0.44
N LYS A 410 -9.17 -21.45 -1.77
CA LYS A 410 -8.13 -22.01 -2.64
C LYS A 410 -6.85 -21.16 -2.60
N LYS A 411 -6.98 -19.84 -2.66
CA LYS A 411 -5.82 -18.93 -2.60
C LYS A 411 -5.05 -19.09 -1.28
N LEU A 412 -5.74 -19.23 -0.15
CA LEU A 412 -5.13 -19.45 1.17
C LEU A 412 -4.49 -20.84 1.30
N GLU A 413 -5.05 -21.87 0.67
CA GLU A 413 -4.48 -23.22 0.60
C GLU A 413 -3.18 -23.26 -0.23
N GLU A 414 -3.06 -22.41 -1.26
CA GLU A 414 -1.89 -22.32 -2.13
C GLU A 414 -0.74 -21.46 -1.57
N VAL A 415 -0.96 -20.77 -0.45
CA VAL A 415 0.05 -19.90 0.19
C VAL A 415 1.22 -20.72 0.70
N LYS A 416 2.44 -20.36 0.30
CA LYS A 416 3.67 -21.03 0.74
C LYS A 416 4.40 -20.29 1.85
N THR A 417 4.13 -19.00 2.01
CA THR A 417 4.87 -18.13 2.94
C THR A 417 3.94 -17.36 3.86
N THR A 418 4.36 -17.14 5.10
CA THR A 418 3.63 -16.31 6.08
C THR A 418 3.36 -14.90 5.55
N LYS A 419 4.25 -14.37 4.72
CA LYS A 419 4.07 -13.06 4.07
C LYS A 419 2.88 -13.04 3.11
N GLU A 420 2.79 -14.01 2.22
CA GLU A 420 1.68 -14.13 1.26
C GLU A 420 0.34 -14.34 1.99
N LEU A 421 0.37 -15.04 3.13
CA LEU A 421 -0.80 -15.21 4.01
C LEU A 421 -1.28 -13.85 4.51
N PHE A 422 -0.41 -13.08 5.16
CA PHE A 422 -0.76 -11.75 5.67
C PHE A 422 -1.18 -10.80 4.57
N GLN A 423 -0.52 -10.79 3.41
CA GLN A 423 -0.94 -9.97 2.26
C GLN A 423 -2.35 -10.33 1.76
N THR A 424 -2.69 -11.62 1.75
CA THR A 424 -4.01 -12.09 1.34
C THR A 424 -5.07 -11.73 2.39
N THR A 425 -4.74 -11.85 3.68
CA THR A 425 -5.61 -11.44 4.79
C THR A 425 -5.82 -9.92 4.81
N ASP A 426 -4.76 -9.12 4.70
CA ASP A 426 -4.85 -7.65 4.66
C ASP A 426 -5.69 -7.19 3.45
N HIS A 427 -5.58 -7.88 2.31
CA HIS A 427 -6.44 -7.63 1.15
C HIS A 427 -7.91 -7.93 1.43
N LEU A 428 -8.23 -9.01 2.14
CA LEU A 428 -9.59 -9.36 2.55
C LEU A 428 -10.17 -8.37 3.58
N MET A 429 -9.32 -7.90 4.48
CA MET A 429 -9.69 -6.93 5.52
C MET A 429 -9.76 -5.49 4.99
N GLY A 430 -9.40 -5.24 3.73
CA GLY A 430 -9.39 -3.90 3.16
C GLY A 430 -8.26 -3.02 3.68
N HIS A 431 -7.28 -3.58 4.39
CA HIS A 431 -6.08 -2.89 4.90
C HIS A 431 -5.06 -2.61 3.79
N GLN A 432 -5.52 -2.42 2.55
CA GLN A 432 -4.64 -2.00 1.47
C GLN A 432 -4.15 -0.59 1.77
N THR A 433 -2.92 -0.47 2.24
CA THR A 433 -2.21 0.80 2.25
C THR A 433 -2.01 1.21 0.80
N SER A 434 -2.78 2.19 0.32
CA SER A 434 -2.31 3.00 -0.78
C SER A 434 -1.03 3.64 -0.27
N SER A 435 0.13 3.26 -0.81
CA SER A 435 1.35 4.03 -0.61
C SER A 435 1.19 5.32 -1.41
N SER A 436 0.48 6.30 -0.86
CA SER A 436 0.44 7.62 -1.47
C SER A 436 1.72 8.34 -1.08
N LEU A 437 2.49 8.72 -2.09
CA LEU A 437 3.47 9.77 -1.91
C LEU A 437 2.72 11.08 -1.73
N PRO A 438 3.28 12.06 -1.01
CA PRO A 438 2.66 13.37 -0.89
C PRO A 438 2.43 13.99 -2.27
N PRO A 439 1.34 14.77 -2.44
CA PRO A 439 1.00 15.37 -3.73
C PRO A 439 2.04 16.42 -4.15
N GLY A 440 2.58 16.30 -5.36
CA GLY A 440 3.56 17.24 -5.92
C GLY A 440 4.02 16.85 -7.34
N GLU A 441 4.80 17.69 -8.00
CA GLU A 441 5.47 17.33 -9.25
C GLU A 441 6.62 16.33 -8.98
N ASP A 442 6.68 15.24 -9.76
CA ASP A 442 7.58 14.10 -9.52
C ASP A 442 9.05 14.50 -9.27
N LYS A 443 9.57 15.44 -10.08
CA LYS A 443 10.98 15.83 -10.03
C LYS A 443 11.32 16.67 -8.80
N GLU A 444 10.43 17.59 -8.45
CA GLU A 444 10.58 18.46 -7.27
C GLU A 444 10.46 17.64 -5.99
N LEU A 445 9.48 16.72 -5.94
CA LEU A 445 9.31 15.82 -4.81
C LEU A 445 10.53 14.92 -4.59
N CYS A 446 11.14 14.40 -5.66
CA CYS A 446 12.38 13.62 -5.57
C CYS A 446 13.53 14.43 -4.95
N ASN A 447 13.69 15.70 -5.36
CA ASN A 447 14.71 16.59 -4.80
C ASN A 447 14.44 16.89 -3.32
N GLN A 448 13.19 17.10 -2.93
CA GLN A 448 12.82 17.34 -1.53
C GLN A 448 13.11 16.13 -0.63
N PHE A 449 12.81 14.91 -1.09
CA PHE A 449 13.19 13.70 -0.38
C PHE A 449 14.72 13.59 -0.23
N LEU A 450 15.46 13.84 -1.31
CA LEU A 450 16.92 13.80 -1.28
C LEU A 450 17.50 14.78 -0.25
N LEU A 451 17.07 16.05 -0.30
CA LEU A 451 17.51 17.08 0.64
C LEU A 451 17.14 16.71 2.08
N THR A 452 15.92 16.21 2.31
CA THR A 452 15.47 15.81 3.65
C THR A 452 16.33 14.68 4.22
N PHE A 453 16.61 13.65 3.41
CA PHE A 453 17.45 12.54 3.86
C PHE A 453 18.89 12.99 4.10
N ASN A 454 19.50 13.75 3.19
CA ASN A 454 20.87 14.25 3.37
C ASN A 454 20.99 15.16 4.59
N ASN A 455 20.10 16.15 4.73
CA ASN A 455 20.11 17.07 5.87
C ASN A 455 19.95 16.34 7.20
N LYS A 456 19.13 15.28 7.25
CA LYS A 456 19.00 14.45 8.45
C LYS A 456 20.34 13.83 8.84
N ILE A 457 21.07 13.27 7.87
CA ILE A 457 22.37 12.64 8.12
C ILE A 457 23.42 13.66 8.50
N ASP A 458 23.47 14.79 7.80
CA ASP A 458 24.41 15.87 8.09
C ASP A 458 24.20 16.40 9.51
N ASN A 459 22.95 16.64 9.93
CA ASN A 459 22.63 17.05 11.30
C ASN A 459 23.09 16.03 12.35
N ILE A 460 22.90 14.72 12.10
CA ILE A 460 23.36 13.68 13.02
C ILE A 460 24.90 13.68 13.09
N ARG A 461 25.59 13.81 11.95
CA ARG A 461 27.06 13.86 11.91
C ARG A 461 27.61 15.09 12.62
N THR A 462 27.00 16.27 12.43
CA THR A 462 27.39 17.49 13.15
C THR A 462 27.19 17.35 14.65
N PHE A 463 26.12 16.68 15.08
CA PHE A 463 25.90 16.38 16.50
C PHE A 463 26.98 15.47 17.07
N LEU A 464 27.32 14.39 16.37
CA LEU A 464 28.34 13.41 16.79
C LEU A 464 29.78 13.94 16.72
N GLY A 465 30.09 14.80 15.75
CA GLY A 465 31.45 15.34 15.52
C GLY A 465 31.93 16.32 16.59
N ASN A 466 31.07 16.70 17.54
CA ASN A 466 31.43 17.55 18.67
C ASN A 466 32.06 16.76 19.84
N ASP A 467 32.00 15.44 19.82
CA ASP A 467 32.62 14.59 20.84
C ASP A 467 34.01 14.13 20.41
N THR A 468 35.00 14.29 21.30
CA THR A 468 36.33 13.70 21.13
C THR A 468 36.22 12.18 20.98
N PRO A 469 36.85 11.56 19.96
CA PRO A 469 36.82 10.11 19.83
C PRO A 469 37.39 9.47 21.09
N LEU A 470 36.58 8.62 21.73
CA LEU A 470 37.02 7.80 22.86
C LEU A 470 38.26 7.00 22.42
N PRO A 471 39.26 6.83 23.31
CA PRO A 471 40.41 5.97 23.03
C PRO A 471 39.93 4.59 22.59
N ASP A 472 40.49 4.09 21.50
CA ASP A 472 40.20 2.76 20.97
C ASP A 472 40.85 1.72 21.93
N GLU A 473 40.12 1.36 22.99
CA GLU A 473 40.57 0.42 24.04
C GLU A 473 40.57 -1.06 23.59
N HIS A 474 40.27 -1.35 22.34
CA HIS A 474 40.29 -2.73 21.85
C HIS A 474 41.72 -3.25 21.73
N GLU A 475 42.06 -4.26 22.55
CA GLU A 475 43.27 -5.05 22.37
C GLU A 475 43.31 -5.65 20.95
N PRO A 476 44.46 -5.60 20.26
CA PRO A 476 44.58 -6.16 18.93
C PRO A 476 44.27 -7.65 18.96
N SER A 477 43.29 -8.07 18.15
CA SER A 477 42.91 -9.47 18.06
C SER A 477 44.07 -10.32 17.52
N THR A 478 44.23 -11.53 18.04
CA THR A 478 45.23 -12.49 17.55
C THR A 478 44.56 -13.49 16.61
N GLY A 479 45.15 -13.72 15.43
CA GLY A 479 44.55 -14.57 14.41
C GLY A 479 45.20 -14.42 13.03
N ASN A 480 44.64 -15.10 12.05
CA ASN A 480 45.07 -14.95 10.66
C ASN A 480 44.50 -13.65 10.09
N THR A 481 45.32 -12.93 9.34
CA THR A 481 44.90 -11.70 8.65
C THR A 481 44.41 -12.02 7.24
N MET A 482 43.22 -11.54 6.87
CA MET A 482 42.74 -11.56 5.50
C MET A 482 43.35 -10.38 4.74
N THR A 483 44.18 -10.70 3.74
CA THR A 483 44.87 -9.70 2.90
C THR A 483 44.40 -9.71 1.45
N GLU A 484 43.64 -10.74 1.04
CA GLU A 484 43.21 -10.97 -0.33
C GLU A 484 41.85 -11.68 -0.38
N PHE A 485 41.13 -11.47 -1.49
CA PHE A 485 39.95 -12.27 -1.83
C PHE A 485 40.37 -13.44 -2.72
N CYS A 486 39.67 -14.57 -2.64
CA CYS A 486 39.82 -15.63 -3.62
C CYS A 486 38.98 -15.31 -4.86
N TYR A 487 39.48 -15.70 -6.04
CA TYR A 487 38.64 -15.77 -7.22
C TYR A 487 37.52 -16.79 -7.03
N VAL A 488 36.40 -16.50 -7.66
CA VAL A 488 35.23 -17.36 -7.67
C VAL A 488 35.10 -18.10 -8.98
N THR A 489 34.57 -19.32 -8.91
CA THR A 489 34.30 -20.15 -10.08
C THR A 489 32.92 -19.84 -10.69
N GLU A 490 32.73 -20.24 -11.93
CA GLU A 490 31.43 -20.18 -12.62
C GLU A 490 30.35 -20.96 -11.86
N GLU A 491 30.71 -22.07 -11.21
CA GLU A 491 29.81 -22.89 -10.41
C GLU A 491 29.33 -22.14 -9.15
N GLU A 492 30.22 -21.40 -8.49
CA GLU A 492 29.87 -20.56 -7.35
C GLU A 492 28.95 -19.42 -7.75
N ILE A 493 29.25 -18.71 -8.85
CA ILE A 493 28.38 -17.66 -9.38
C ILE A 493 27.01 -18.23 -9.75
N THR A 494 26.96 -19.37 -10.43
CA THR A 494 25.71 -20.06 -10.77
C THR A 494 24.89 -20.37 -9.52
N LYS A 495 25.53 -20.86 -8.46
CA LYS A 495 24.89 -21.12 -7.17
C LYS A 495 24.31 -19.84 -6.56
N TYR A 496 25.06 -18.73 -6.56
CA TYR A 496 24.58 -17.46 -6.03
C TYR A 496 23.40 -16.90 -6.82
N VAL A 497 23.48 -16.87 -8.16
CA VAL A 497 22.40 -16.40 -9.05
C VAL A 497 21.13 -17.22 -8.87
N LYS A 498 21.23 -18.56 -8.80
CA LYS A 498 20.07 -19.44 -8.60
C LYS A 498 19.42 -19.24 -7.23
N ALA A 499 20.22 -19.07 -6.17
CA ALA A 499 19.73 -18.87 -4.80
C ALA A 499 19.10 -17.49 -4.55
N SER A 500 19.44 -16.45 -5.32
CA SER A 500 18.87 -15.10 -5.15
C SER A 500 17.38 -15.04 -5.49
N SER A 501 16.63 -14.07 -4.94
CA SER A 501 15.24 -13.85 -5.36
C SER A 501 15.16 -13.35 -6.82
N PRO A 502 14.14 -13.71 -7.61
CA PRO A 502 13.98 -13.27 -9.00
C PRO A 502 13.43 -11.83 -9.09
N LYS A 503 13.89 -10.93 -8.22
CA LYS A 503 13.47 -9.53 -8.20
C LYS A 503 14.31 -8.72 -9.19
N THR A 504 13.63 -8.00 -10.06
CA THR A 504 14.24 -7.09 -11.04
C THR A 504 14.34 -5.69 -10.44
N CYS A 505 15.46 -5.02 -10.68
CA CYS A 505 15.66 -3.60 -10.53
C CYS A 505 15.55 -2.93 -11.91
N ASP A 506 15.04 -1.70 -12.00
CA ASP A 506 14.96 -1.01 -13.30
C ASP A 506 16.34 -0.62 -13.87
N LEU A 507 17.41 -0.74 -13.06
CA LEU A 507 18.80 -0.62 -13.50
C LEU A 507 19.36 -1.94 -14.07
N ASP A 508 18.63 -3.05 -13.97
CA ASP A 508 19.08 -4.33 -14.51
C ASP A 508 19.02 -4.30 -16.05
N PRO A 509 20.01 -4.87 -16.75
CA PRO A 509 20.01 -4.87 -18.20
C PRO A 509 18.86 -5.66 -18.81
N ILE A 510 18.45 -6.73 -18.12
CA ILE A 510 17.36 -7.62 -18.49
C ILE A 510 16.61 -8.03 -17.21
N PRO A 511 15.34 -8.44 -17.31
CA PRO A 511 14.61 -8.97 -16.16
C PRO A 511 15.38 -10.09 -15.45
N THR A 512 15.43 -10.08 -14.12
CA THR A 512 16.16 -11.10 -13.33
C THR A 512 15.67 -12.52 -13.60
N SER A 513 14.38 -12.69 -13.91
CA SER A 513 13.83 -13.97 -14.35
C SER A 513 14.48 -14.47 -15.64
N LEU A 514 14.75 -13.58 -16.59
CA LEU A 514 15.39 -13.88 -17.86
C LEU A 514 16.89 -14.17 -17.67
N LEU A 515 17.56 -13.39 -16.82
CA LEU A 515 18.96 -13.64 -16.44
C LEU A 515 19.15 -15.01 -15.78
N LYS A 516 18.22 -15.38 -14.89
CA LYS A 516 18.21 -16.70 -14.23
C LYS A 516 17.96 -17.86 -15.19
N GLU A 517 17.21 -17.60 -16.26
CA GLU A 517 16.97 -18.59 -17.30
C GLU A 517 18.23 -18.82 -18.15
N TYR A 518 18.94 -17.74 -18.52
CA TYR A 518 20.17 -17.76 -19.32
C TYR A 518 21.45 -17.78 -18.49
N THR A 519 21.38 -18.36 -17.29
CA THR A 519 22.51 -18.33 -16.36
C THR A 519 23.73 -19.04 -16.95
N MET A 520 23.55 -20.17 -17.66
CA MET A 520 24.67 -20.95 -18.17
C MET A 520 25.51 -20.18 -19.20
N GLU A 521 24.87 -19.37 -20.03
CA GLU A 521 25.51 -18.60 -21.10
C GLU A 521 26.12 -17.28 -20.58
N LEU A 522 25.52 -16.67 -19.57
CA LEU A 522 25.96 -15.38 -19.03
C LEU A 522 27.01 -15.50 -17.92
N VAL A 523 27.05 -16.62 -17.21
CA VAL A 523 27.95 -16.85 -16.07
C VAL A 523 29.43 -16.65 -16.39
N PRO A 524 29.98 -17.07 -17.54
CA PRO A 524 31.39 -16.83 -17.86
C PRO A 524 31.75 -15.33 -17.84
N TYR A 525 30.90 -14.50 -18.44
CA TYR A 525 31.09 -13.04 -18.48
C TYR A 525 30.95 -12.41 -17.10
N VAL A 526 29.92 -12.80 -16.34
CA VAL A 526 29.68 -12.31 -14.97
C VAL A 526 30.84 -12.69 -14.05
N THR A 527 31.33 -13.93 -14.15
CA THR A 527 32.45 -14.45 -13.35
C THR A 527 33.72 -13.66 -13.65
N LYS A 528 34.02 -13.37 -14.92
CA LYS A 528 35.17 -12.56 -15.30
C LYS A 528 35.08 -11.13 -14.73
N ILE A 529 33.93 -10.48 -14.84
CA ILE A 529 33.72 -9.12 -14.31
C ILE A 529 33.91 -9.10 -12.78
N ILE A 530 33.35 -10.08 -12.07
CA ILE A 530 33.49 -10.19 -10.61
C ILE A 530 34.95 -10.42 -10.22
N ASN A 531 35.65 -11.35 -10.88
CA ASN A 531 37.05 -11.62 -10.60
C ASN A 531 37.96 -10.42 -10.95
N GLN A 532 37.68 -9.68 -12.02
CA GLN A 532 38.37 -8.41 -12.31
C GLN A 532 38.14 -7.37 -11.20
N SER A 533 36.92 -7.29 -10.68
CA SER A 533 36.60 -6.41 -9.55
C SER A 533 37.38 -6.83 -8.29
N LEU A 534 37.38 -8.12 -7.95
CA LEU A 534 38.16 -8.69 -6.83
C LEU A 534 39.68 -8.48 -6.99
N ALA A 535 40.21 -8.61 -8.21
CA ALA A 535 41.63 -8.42 -8.51
C ALA A 535 42.07 -6.96 -8.38
N SER A 536 41.26 -6.05 -8.93
CA SER A 536 41.58 -4.62 -8.96
C SER A 536 41.30 -3.91 -7.63
N GLY A 537 40.41 -4.46 -6.80
CA GLY A 537 39.88 -3.75 -5.64
C GLY A 537 38.92 -2.61 -6.05
N VAL A 538 38.33 -2.67 -7.24
CA VAL A 538 37.45 -1.62 -7.77
C VAL A 538 36.09 -2.19 -8.14
N VAL A 539 35.03 -1.63 -7.55
CA VAL A 539 33.63 -1.92 -7.93
C VAL A 539 33.30 -1.13 -9.21
N PRO A 540 32.77 -1.76 -10.27
CA PRO A 540 32.35 -1.07 -11.49
C PRO A 540 31.38 0.08 -11.21
N HIS A 541 31.46 1.16 -11.99
CA HIS A 541 30.66 2.35 -11.72
C HIS A 541 29.16 2.05 -11.83
N ILE A 542 28.76 1.25 -12.82
CA ILE A 542 27.36 0.86 -13.01
C ILE A 542 26.80 0.04 -11.83
N PHE A 543 27.66 -0.64 -11.06
CA PHE A 543 27.29 -1.41 -9.86
C PHE A 543 27.07 -0.55 -8.62
N LYS A 544 27.54 0.71 -8.61
CA LYS A 544 27.34 1.65 -7.51
C LYS A 544 26.02 2.41 -7.59
N ARG A 545 25.27 2.24 -8.68
CA ARG A 545 23.98 2.93 -8.89
C ARG A 545 22.86 2.18 -8.17
N ALA A 546 21.96 2.94 -7.54
CA ALA A 546 20.76 2.42 -6.89
C ALA A 546 19.55 3.31 -7.19
N ILE A 547 18.37 2.71 -7.21
CA ILE A 547 17.10 3.44 -7.22
C ILE A 547 16.62 3.57 -5.78
N VAL A 548 16.47 4.80 -5.30
CA VAL A 548 15.99 5.06 -3.93
C VAL A 548 14.48 5.22 -3.96
N THR A 549 13.77 4.35 -3.24
CA THR A 549 12.32 4.44 -3.07
C THR A 549 11.99 4.86 -1.63
N PRO A 550 11.40 6.05 -1.42
CA PRO A 550 10.88 6.45 -0.13
C PRO A 550 9.73 5.53 0.28
N LEU A 551 9.84 4.90 1.44
CA LEU A 551 8.80 4.03 1.99
C LEU A 551 8.31 4.58 3.33
N LEU A 552 7.01 4.68 3.52
CA LEU A 552 6.45 5.09 4.81
C LEU A 552 6.86 4.08 5.90
N LYS A 553 7.38 4.58 7.03
CA LYS A 553 7.91 3.73 8.12
C LYS A 553 6.84 2.84 8.73
N LYS A 554 5.63 3.38 8.90
CA LYS A 554 4.46 2.69 9.46
C LYS A 554 3.19 3.12 8.72
N PRO A 555 2.23 2.21 8.49
CA PRO A 555 0.91 2.57 7.98
C PRO A 555 0.25 3.64 8.86
N GLY A 556 -0.45 4.60 8.24
CA GLY A 556 -1.20 5.64 8.95
C GLY A 556 -0.39 6.82 9.48
N LEU A 557 0.93 6.86 9.26
CA LEU A 557 1.72 8.07 9.47
C LEU A 557 1.37 9.14 8.43
N ASP A 558 1.54 10.41 8.81
CA ASP A 558 1.32 11.54 7.92
C ASP A 558 2.27 11.46 6.71
N GLU A 559 1.69 11.33 5.52
CA GLU A 559 2.41 11.24 4.25
C GLU A 559 2.97 12.60 3.80
N THR A 560 2.52 13.72 4.40
CA THR A 560 3.05 15.05 4.11
C THR A 560 4.35 15.35 4.85
N ASP A 561 4.63 14.63 5.95
CA ASP A 561 5.90 14.73 6.66
C ASP A 561 6.92 13.75 6.07
N LEU A 562 7.88 14.29 5.31
CA LEU A 562 8.96 13.54 4.66
C LEU A 562 9.83 12.75 5.66
N LYS A 563 9.86 13.12 6.95
CA LYS A 563 10.59 12.39 8.00
C LYS A 563 9.97 11.04 8.32
N ASN A 564 8.71 10.82 7.94
CA ASN A 564 8.02 9.54 8.12
C ASN A 564 8.43 8.49 7.08
N PHE A 565 9.24 8.85 6.10
CA PHE A 565 9.74 7.94 5.09
C PHE A 565 11.15 7.42 5.42
N ARG A 566 11.44 6.20 4.97
CA ARG A 566 12.78 5.62 4.94
C ARG A 566 13.26 5.50 3.49
N PRO A 567 14.53 5.86 3.19
CA PRO A 567 15.11 5.59 1.89
C PRO A 567 15.39 4.10 1.76
N VAL A 568 14.81 3.43 0.75
CA VAL A 568 15.14 2.04 0.43
C VAL A 568 15.88 2.00 -0.90
N SER A 569 17.15 1.61 -0.86
CA SER A 569 18.00 1.50 -2.06
C SER A 569 17.78 0.16 -2.76
N ASN A 570 17.31 0.20 -4.01
CA ASN A 570 17.24 -0.96 -4.89
C ASN A 570 18.47 -0.98 -5.82
N LEU A 571 19.43 -1.81 -5.47
CA LEU A 571 20.65 -2.04 -6.26
C LEU A 571 20.37 -2.96 -7.44
N ASN A 572 21.18 -2.84 -8.49
CA ASN A 572 21.14 -3.78 -9.60
C ASN A 572 21.52 -5.21 -9.14
N PHE A 573 21.03 -6.21 -9.86
CA PHE A 573 21.15 -7.61 -9.51
C PHE A 573 22.61 -8.09 -9.49
N LEU A 574 23.41 -7.74 -10.49
CA LEU A 574 24.81 -8.16 -10.57
C LEU A 574 25.69 -7.56 -9.47
N SER A 575 25.38 -6.34 -9.02
CA SER A 575 25.99 -5.69 -7.86
C SER A 575 25.71 -6.47 -6.58
N LYS A 576 24.47 -6.92 -6.39
CA LYS A 576 24.10 -7.81 -5.26
C LYS A 576 24.84 -9.16 -5.32
N ILE A 577 25.13 -9.69 -6.50
CA ILE A 577 25.94 -10.92 -6.65
C ILE A 577 27.39 -10.65 -6.24
N LEU A 578 27.99 -9.53 -6.68
CA LEU A 578 29.33 -9.12 -6.24
C LEU A 578 29.38 -8.94 -4.71
N GLU A 579 28.37 -8.28 -4.12
CA GLU A 579 28.22 -8.15 -2.66
C GLU A 579 28.17 -9.50 -1.97
N LYS A 580 27.39 -10.43 -2.52
CA LYS A 580 27.26 -11.78 -1.97
C LYS A 580 28.59 -12.53 -1.98
N VAL A 581 29.37 -12.41 -3.05
CA VAL A 581 30.68 -13.06 -3.20
C VAL A 581 31.62 -12.60 -2.08
N VAL A 582 31.76 -11.29 -1.88
CA VAL A 582 32.61 -10.74 -0.82
C VAL A 582 32.09 -11.09 0.57
N LEU A 583 30.78 -10.97 0.79
CA LEU A 583 30.12 -11.32 2.06
C LEU A 583 30.44 -12.76 2.49
N VAL A 584 30.36 -13.72 1.57
CA VAL A 584 30.66 -15.13 1.88
C VAL A 584 32.11 -15.32 2.32
N GLN A 585 33.06 -14.65 1.65
CA GLN A 585 34.47 -14.77 2.00
C GLN A 585 34.80 -14.12 3.35
N VAL A 586 34.23 -12.94 3.62
CA VAL A 586 34.41 -12.24 4.91
C VAL A 586 33.78 -13.03 6.07
N LEU A 587 32.57 -13.56 5.90
CA LEU A 587 31.94 -14.39 6.94
C LEU A 587 32.72 -15.69 7.19
N LYS A 588 33.33 -16.27 6.15
CA LYS A 588 34.21 -17.44 6.31
C LYS A 588 35.42 -17.10 7.17
N HIS A 589 36.05 -15.95 6.92
CA HIS A 589 37.19 -15.44 7.69
C HIS A 589 36.86 -15.17 9.16
N VAL A 590 35.76 -14.47 9.41
CA VAL A 590 35.25 -14.18 10.77
C VAL A 590 35.04 -15.48 11.53
N LYS A 591 34.35 -16.45 10.92
CA LYS A 591 34.09 -17.75 11.55
C LYS A 591 35.36 -18.54 11.80
N SER A 592 36.31 -18.56 10.87
CA SER A 592 37.56 -19.31 11.04
C SER A 592 38.46 -18.76 12.13
N ASN A 593 38.37 -17.46 12.43
CA ASN A 593 39.10 -16.82 13.53
C ASN A 593 38.30 -16.77 14.85
N GLY A 594 37.06 -17.29 14.86
CA GLY A 594 36.23 -17.27 16.07
C GLY A 594 35.67 -15.89 16.44
N PHE A 595 35.62 -14.94 15.50
CA PHE A 595 35.10 -13.59 15.70
C PHE A 595 33.55 -13.51 15.57
N ASP A 596 32.83 -14.63 15.61
CA ASP A 596 31.37 -14.64 15.45
C ASP A 596 30.68 -14.47 16.81
N GLU A 597 29.95 -13.36 16.98
CA GLU A 597 29.20 -13.08 18.21
C GLU A 597 28.08 -14.10 18.43
N VAL A 598 27.99 -14.63 19.65
CA VAL A 598 27.08 -15.73 20.01
C VAL A 598 25.65 -15.20 20.11
N LEU A 599 25.48 -14.05 20.79
CA LEU A 599 24.16 -13.50 21.12
C LEU A 599 23.50 -12.71 19.99
N ARG A 600 24.23 -12.46 18.90
CA ARG A 600 23.70 -11.77 17.72
C ARG A 600 22.75 -12.66 16.93
N SER A 601 21.47 -12.30 16.91
CA SER A 601 20.43 -13.00 16.12
C SER A 601 20.19 -12.39 14.75
N ALA A 602 20.41 -11.09 14.56
CA ALA A 602 20.15 -10.43 13.28
C ALA A 602 21.13 -10.92 12.19
N TYR A 603 20.61 -11.14 10.98
CA TYR A 603 21.36 -11.52 9.77
C TYR A 603 22.28 -12.75 9.89
N LYS A 604 22.10 -13.55 10.95
CA LYS A 604 22.84 -14.78 11.20
C LYS A 604 22.03 -15.96 10.65
N MET A 605 22.71 -16.87 9.97
CA MET A 605 22.06 -18.09 9.45
C MET A 605 21.45 -18.87 10.62
N HIS A 606 20.25 -19.41 10.42
CA HIS A 606 19.47 -20.13 11.44
C HIS A 606 19.04 -19.32 12.67
N HIS A 607 19.10 -17.98 12.61
CA HIS A 607 18.56 -17.09 13.65
C HIS A 607 17.46 -16.19 13.08
N SER A 608 16.58 -15.70 13.95
CA SER A 608 15.47 -14.82 13.59
C SER A 608 15.15 -13.85 14.74
N THR A 609 14.15 -12.99 14.55
CA THR A 609 13.61 -12.18 15.65
C THR A 609 13.01 -13.04 16.76
N GLU A 610 12.55 -14.25 16.43
CA GLU A 610 12.01 -15.19 17.41
C GLU A 610 13.11 -15.76 18.29
N THR A 611 14.28 -16.09 17.74
CA THR A 611 15.41 -16.59 18.54
C THR A 611 15.90 -15.53 19.53
N ALA A 612 15.95 -14.26 19.11
CA ALA A 612 16.28 -13.13 19.98
C ALA A 612 15.26 -12.98 21.11
N LEU A 613 13.96 -12.97 20.77
CA LEU A 613 12.89 -12.82 21.74
C LEU A 613 12.86 -13.97 22.75
N LEU A 614 13.03 -15.20 22.27
CA LEU A 614 13.09 -16.39 23.13
C LEU A 614 14.23 -16.29 24.15
N LYS A 615 15.43 -15.88 23.70
CA LYS A 615 16.58 -15.72 24.59
C LYS A 615 16.34 -14.65 25.66
N VAL A 616 15.92 -13.44 25.25
CA VAL A 616 15.61 -12.34 26.17
C VAL A 616 14.52 -12.76 27.18
N THR A 617 13.48 -13.45 26.70
CA THR A 617 12.39 -13.91 27.58
C THR A 617 12.88 -14.96 28.58
N SER A 618 13.71 -15.92 28.15
CA SER A 618 14.31 -16.91 29.03
C SER A 618 15.14 -16.24 30.12
N ASP A 619 16.01 -15.30 29.74
CA ASP A 619 16.88 -14.61 30.69
C ASP A 619 16.09 -13.83 31.75
N ILE A 620 14.98 -13.20 31.34
CA ILE A 620 14.07 -12.52 32.26
C ILE A 620 13.42 -13.53 33.22
N LEU A 621 12.94 -14.67 32.72
CA LEU A 621 12.29 -15.68 33.55
C LEU A 621 13.25 -16.31 34.56
N ASP A 622 14.46 -16.66 34.13
CA ASP A 622 15.49 -17.26 34.99
C ASP A 622 15.87 -16.29 36.14
N LEU A 623 16.05 -15.00 35.84
CA LEU A 623 16.31 -13.97 36.86
C LEU A 623 15.16 -13.80 37.85
N VAL A 624 13.92 -13.87 37.37
CA VAL A 624 12.71 -13.76 38.20
C VAL A 624 12.58 -14.98 39.12
N ASP A 625 12.83 -16.18 38.62
CA ASP A 625 12.80 -17.42 39.40
C ASP A 625 13.86 -17.41 40.53
N ASP A 626 15.03 -16.82 40.26
CA ASP A 626 16.09 -16.60 41.24
C ASP A 626 15.81 -15.43 42.21
N LYS A 627 14.65 -14.77 42.09
CA LYS A 627 14.25 -13.58 42.87
C LYS A 627 15.19 -12.39 42.72
N ASN A 628 15.89 -12.29 41.60
CA ASN A 628 16.73 -11.16 41.26
C ASN A 628 15.89 -10.02 40.65
N LEU A 629 16.40 -8.78 40.77
CA LEU A 629 15.85 -7.64 40.05
C LEU A 629 16.29 -7.70 38.57
N CYS A 630 15.35 -7.73 37.65
CA CYS A 630 15.62 -7.69 36.21
C CYS A 630 15.44 -6.27 35.65
N LEU A 631 16.48 -5.74 34.99
CA LEU A 631 16.44 -4.46 34.28
C LEU A 631 16.70 -4.69 32.79
N LEU A 632 15.72 -4.36 31.95
CA LEU A 632 15.85 -4.45 30.49
C LEU A 632 16.11 -3.07 29.89
N VAL A 633 17.26 -2.92 29.23
CA VAL A 633 17.62 -1.69 28.51
C VAL A 633 17.44 -1.93 27.02
N LEU A 634 16.61 -1.10 26.38
CA LEU A 634 16.35 -1.15 24.95
C LEU A 634 16.98 0.06 24.28
N LEU A 635 17.91 -0.19 23.35
CA LEU A 635 18.62 0.83 22.59
C LEU A 635 18.21 0.77 21.13
N ASP A 636 18.06 1.94 20.49
CA ASP A 636 17.78 2.05 19.05
C ASP A 636 18.68 3.12 18.44
N LEU A 637 19.34 2.76 17.33
CA LEU A 637 20.29 3.63 16.64
C LEU A 637 19.59 4.42 15.54
N THR A 638 19.68 5.76 15.62
CA THR A 638 19.07 6.63 14.61
C THR A 638 19.84 6.57 13.30
N ALA A 639 19.18 6.12 12.23
CA ALA A 639 19.75 6.06 10.87
C ALA A 639 21.07 5.28 10.79
N ALA A 640 21.15 4.16 11.53
CA ALA A 640 22.38 3.40 11.77
C ALA A 640 23.26 3.17 10.53
N PHE A 641 22.69 2.82 9.38
CA PHE A 641 23.44 2.58 8.14
C PHE A 641 23.99 3.85 7.48
N ASP A 642 23.25 4.95 7.56
CA ASP A 642 23.59 6.20 6.89
C ASP A 642 24.61 7.04 7.69
N THR A 643 24.67 6.80 9.00
CA THR A 643 25.54 7.52 9.96
C THR A 643 26.89 6.85 10.19
N ILE A 644 27.17 5.71 9.55
CA ILE A 644 28.44 4.99 9.73
C ILE A 644 29.60 5.86 9.23
N ASP A 645 30.58 6.08 10.09
CA ASP A 645 31.86 6.66 9.69
C ASP A 645 32.74 5.59 9.02
N HIS A 646 33.17 5.89 7.80
CA HIS A 646 33.92 4.94 6.99
C HIS A 646 35.33 4.70 7.51
N GLU A 647 35.98 5.69 8.12
CA GLU A 647 37.34 5.54 8.65
C GLU A 647 37.34 4.67 9.91
N ILE A 648 36.36 4.90 10.80
CA ILE A 648 36.16 4.08 12.00
C ILE A 648 35.86 2.62 11.60
N LEU A 649 34.97 2.43 10.63
CA LEU A 649 34.63 1.10 10.11
C LEU A 649 35.86 0.36 9.58
N LEU A 650 36.67 1.03 8.74
CA LEU A 650 37.90 0.48 8.17
C LEU A 650 38.93 0.15 9.24
N ASN A 651 39.06 1.00 10.26
CA ASN A 651 39.96 0.77 11.39
C ASN A 651 39.52 -0.44 12.22
N ARG A 652 38.23 -0.59 12.51
CA ARG A 652 37.68 -1.76 13.23
C ARG A 652 37.86 -3.05 12.43
N LEU A 653 37.63 -3.02 11.12
CA LEU A 653 37.94 -4.17 10.25
C LEU A 653 39.40 -4.62 10.36
N LYS A 654 40.31 -3.66 10.35
CA LYS A 654 41.74 -3.93 10.41
C LYS A 654 42.17 -4.47 11.78
N LYS A 655 41.69 -3.86 12.87
CA LYS A 655 42.13 -4.18 14.24
C LYS A 655 41.38 -5.35 14.86
N SER A 656 40.06 -5.36 14.75
CA SER A 656 39.17 -6.32 15.44
C SER A 656 38.89 -7.57 14.62
N PHE A 657 38.86 -7.46 13.28
CA PHE A 657 38.56 -8.59 12.39
C PHE A 657 39.74 -9.06 11.55
N LEU A 658 40.90 -8.42 11.69
CA LEU A 658 42.12 -8.72 10.94
C LEU A 658 41.88 -8.74 9.42
N VAL A 659 41.09 -7.80 8.91
CA VAL A 659 40.85 -7.60 7.49
C VAL A 659 41.65 -6.38 7.05
N SER A 660 42.72 -6.57 6.28
CA SER A 660 43.67 -5.50 5.97
C SER A 660 44.16 -5.52 4.52
N GLY A 661 44.67 -4.38 4.03
CA GLY A 661 45.23 -4.24 2.69
C GLY A 661 44.25 -3.71 1.64
N THR A 662 44.76 -3.43 0.44
CA THR A 662 43.90 -3.37 -0.76
C THR A 662 43.59 -4.82 -1.05
N LEU A 663 42.51 -5.36 -0.49
CA LEU A 663 42.14 -6.77 -0.67
C LEU A 663 42.01 -7.03 -2.18
N ARG A 664 43.04 -7.60 -2.78
CA ARG A 664 43.17 -7.93 -4.21
C ARG A 664 43.26 -9.44 -4.31
N ALA A 665 42.65 -10.04 -5.31
CA ALA A 665 42.72 -11.49 -5.47
C ALA A 665 44.04 -12.00 -6.04
N ARG A 666 44.52 -13.14 -5.53
CA ARG A 666 45.73 -13.82 -6.00
C ARG A 666 45.42 -14.68 -7.22
N GLN A 667 46.15 -14.43 -8.29
CA GLN A 667 46.14 -15.25 -9.50
C GLN A 667 47.05 -16.46 -9.24
N ASP A 668 46.51 -17.69 -9.29
CA ASP A 668 47.35 -18.87 -9.44
C ASP A 668 48.10 -18.74 -10.78
N GLN A 669 49.41 -18.94 -10.73
CA GLN A 669 50.36 -18.51 -11.75
C GLN A 669 49.98 -18.92 -13.19
N SER A 670 49.61 -17.93 -14.01
CA SER A 670 49.99 -17.86 -15.41
C SER A 670 50.02 -16.40 -15.86
N LYS A 671 51.13 -16.02 -16.50
CA LYS A 671 51.51 -14.65 -16.85
C LYS A 671 50.53 -14.04 -17.87
N ASP A 672 50.14 -12.77 -17.67
CA ASP A 672 50.55 -11.64 -18.54
C ASP A 672 49.64 -10.40 -18.45
N LEU A 673 50.33 -9.24 -18.49
CA LEU A 673 49.95 -7.90 -18.99
C LEU A 673 49.02 -6.98 -18.18
N GLU A 674 49.66 -5.97 -17.59
CA GLU A 674 49.08 -4.68 -17.19
C GLU A 674 48.50 -3.94 -18.41
N ALA A 675 47.28 -3.38 -18.27
CA ALA A 675 46.70 -2.46 -19.25
C ALA A 675 46.37 -1.11 -18.59
N PRO A 676 46.52 0.02 -19.30
CA PRO A 676 46.38 1.35 -18.71
C PRO A 676 44.91 1.78 -18.56
N VAL A 677 44.66 2.56 -17.51
CA VAL A 677 43.38 3.21 -17.19
C VAL A 677 43.05 4.27 -18.25
N PRO A 678 41.89 4.21 -18.95
CA PRO A 678 41.45 5.30 -19.81
C PRO A 678 40.84 6.43 -18.96
N GLN A 679 41.38 7.65 -19.12
CA GLN A 679 40.68 8.88 -18.74
C GLN A 679 39.72 9.25 -19.86
N PHE A 680 38.40 9.26 -19.62
CA PHE A 680 37.48 9.98 -20.50
C PHE A 680 36.31 10.65 -19.76
N THR A 681 36.09 11.88 -20.21
CA THR A 681 35.08 12.87 -19.83
C THR A 681 33.81 12.70 -20.66
N GLY A 682 32.63 12.65 -20.02
CA GLY A 682 31.36 12.75 -20.74
C GLY A 682 30.16 12.30 -19.90
N CYS A 683 29.31 13.24 -19.49
CA CYS A 683 28.07 13.00 -18.77
C CYS A 683 26.88 13.16 -19.74
N PRO A 684 25.93 12.21 -19.86
CA PRO A 684 24.72 12.41 -20.64
C PRO A 684 23.65 13.20 -19.86
N PRO A 685 22.79 13.99 -20.53
CA PRO A 685 21.83 14.86 -19.90
C PRO A 685 20.48 14.14 -19.74
N ASP A 686 20.27 13.38 -18.66
CA ASP A 686 18.91 12.92 -18.30
C ASP A 686 18.77 12.78 -16.79
N GLY A 687 18.16 13.79 -16.16
CA GLY A 687 17.97 13.94 -14.72
C GLY A 687 16.96 12.98 -14.09
N LYS A 688 17.06 11.68 -14.38
CA LYS A 688 16.29 10.58 -13.76
C LYS A 688 17.14 9.67 -12.87
N TYR A 689 18.44 9.95 -12.75
CA TYR A 689 19.36 9.07 -12.05
C TYR A 689 20.11 9.87 -11.00
N LEU A 690 19.95 9.47 -9.73
CA LEU A 690 20.84 9.91 -8.67
C LEU A 690 22.11 9.07 -8.79
N ALA A 691 23.20 9.71 -9.22
CA ALA A 691 24.51 9.19 -8.88
C ALA A 691 24.66 9.31 -7.36
N ALA A 692 25.14 8.25 -6.69
CA ALA A 692 25.71 8.42 -5.36
C ALA A 692 26.75 9.54 -5.46
N PRO A 693 26.83 10.48 -4.48
CA PRO A 693 27.71 11.62 -4.59
C PRO A 693 29.12 11.17 -4.99
N ASP A 694 29.65 11.81 -6.04
CA ASP A 694 31.03 11.68 -6.49
C ASP A 694 31.94 12.22 -5.39
N ILE A 695 32.20 11.38 -4.38
CA ILE A 695 33.23 11.63 -3.40
C ILE A 695 34.55 11.37 -4.12
N LYS A 696 35.16 12.44 -4.62
CA LYS A 696 36.59 12.48 -4.98
C LYS A 696 37.42 12.15 -3.75
N LEU A 697 37.64 10.86 -3.49
CA LEU A 697 38.64 10.37 -2.56
C LEU A 697 39.38 9.21 -3.22
N SER A 698 40.65 9.46 -3.48
CA SER A 698 41.63 8.53 -4.04
C SER A 698 41.67 7.22 -3.26
N GLY A 699 41.47 6.10 -3.96
CA GLY A 699 42.07 4.81 -3.59
C GLY A 699 41.55 4.10 -2.34
N THR A 700 40.24 3.81 -2.21
CA THR A 700 39.74 2.72 -1.32
C THR A 700 38.28 2.37 -1.64
N ILE A 701 38.04 1.74 -2.79
CA ILE A 701 36.67 1.52 -3.33
C ILE A 701 36.10 0.13 -3.01
N PHE A 702 36.94 -0.85 -2.64
CA PHE A 702 36.45 -2.23 -2.46
C PHE A 702 35.63 -2.46 -1.19
N VAL A 703 35.93 -1.71 -0.12
CA VAL A 703 35.31 -1.90 1.20
C VAL A 703 34.16 -0.91 1.47
N LYS A 704 34.06 0.16 0.68
CA LYS A 704 33.17 1.29 0.98
C LYS A 704 31.69 1.04 0.65
N ALA A 705 31.40 0.23 -0.37
CA ALA A 705 30.03 -0.02 -0.83
C ALA A 705 29.49 -1.41 -0.42
N LEU A 706 30.38 -2.38 -0.31
CA LEU A 706 30.02 -3.80 -0.21
C LEU A 706 29.85 -4.30 1.23
N LEU A 707 30.36 -3.52 2.18
CA LEU A 707 30.70 -3.98 3.52
C LEU A 707 29.86 -3.29 4.61
N CYS A 708 29.15 -2.18 4.34
CA CYS A 708 28.23 -1.60 5.33
C CYS A 708 27.12 -2.56 5.76
N THR A 709 26.54 -3.34 4.83
CA THR A 709 25.53 -4.35 5.19
C THR A 709 26.14 -5.63 5.76
N THR A 710 27.39 -5.93 5.41
CA THR A 710 28.10 -7.16 5.83
C THR A 710 28.79 -7.01 7.18
N ILE A 711 29.23 -5.82 7.55
CA ILE A 711 29.99 -5.53 8.78
C ILE A 711 29.09 -5.05 9.89
N PHE A 712 27.96 -4.40 9.59
CA PHE A 712 26.98 -4.14 10.65
C PHE A 712 26.47 -5.46 11.24
N ILE A 713 26.40 -6.51 10.42
CA ILE A 713 26.21 -7.89 10.91
C ILE A 713 27.31 -8.22 11.91
N LEU A 714 28.58 -7.89 11.66
CA LEU A 714 29.69 -8.21 12.57
C LEU A 714 29.84 -7.29 13.79
N MET A 715 29.20 -6.12 13.82
CA MET A 715 29.46 -5.06 14.80
C MET A 715 28.29 -4.75 15.75
N ASP A 716 27.09 -5.29 15.48
CA ASP A 716 26.02 -5.54 16.48
C ASP A 716 26.28 -6.86 17.20
#